data_AF-A0A9W6BIA9-F1
#
_entry.id   AF-A0A9W6BIA9-F1
#
_cell.length_a   1.000
_cell.length_b   1.000
_cell.length_c   1.000
_cell.angle_alpha   90.00
_cell.angle_beta   90.00
_cell.angle_gamma   90.00
#
_symmetry.space_group_name_H-M   'P 1'
#
loop_
_entity.id
_entity.type
_entity.pdbx_description
1 polymer ?
#
loop_
_entity_poly.entity_id
_entity_poly.type
_entity_poly.pdbx_seq_one_letter_code
_entity_poly.pdbx_strand_id
1 'polypeptide(L)'
;MGKKRQRQDDEEAAEAAEEAPTAAAPAAGADEAAAAGAGGAQSDGAEDGGQRRRSKSLVSPETASYLEDVVAHFKTLVDDEERALLVGNVLEEISGKEVKVAGDPICSRHVETLMAAAQAQQLLKFLTSVSDVDGFFTLVSSPFGSHAVEKLLVRLEAQLDGMEQEEYDEFQRVMTLLTDSICPHLYDYVTDRFATHVVRRLLCLLAGRNVLPPPGKQQQQQRQQQLPGLENKRSKSEAPNGLAAKLGPASASGSGSGKHSAAAAAMAAELLGPGGDEPPPCRMPELVSRFVAVICGDDYVGPLVSELVYHPYACPFLQALLRAAASDRKSLRQLVPVLLGASSFNDSSKGGAGAVLEGCRDEEVAALLTDPTTSHLVEVLMQVLPRPLLEELFRRFLAPRLAELAHHPSANFVLQAALAATPSKEMAKTMYDSLSGLLPDLLRKRRSGVVAALVACCGRHGVCQREVCAALAGALGGMPQWASLKGDAALAPALLCLDSVPVVGANEPFSAAAVVASRSGGPTLPRLSAVGCSILIQVLRYGQGACRSFTDSVVGLQPHDAARVGADPSGSRVLEALLEGNAPAKVKGALFAALADHWDAVACTASGSFLVETAYRLADLPAKEAIVTRLASATKALEATHWGPVLLRKVGAEAYTRDPEQWRRHAASASKTLDQFAKLFGSGDGGGGGGGGTGGEPKAGKDKKAKKAGKDKEEAGSREGEGQGAAEEGGEEEGGAASRRERKRAKKEKKAKAGGDAAAAEEGGGRGAAAVEAEDGGERGEGERAKAARKDKRKAAAEGSEAPNVDVEGPVKKPKKAKKDGKAGKGPGT
;
A
#
# COMPACT_ATOMS: atom_id res chain seq x y z
N MET A 1 -66.46 9.65 -41.13
CA MET A 1 -65.97 8.57 -42.03
C MET A 1 -64.46 8.43 -41.84
N GLY A 2 -64.02 7.53 -40.96
CA GLY A 2 -62.61 7.09 -40.90
C GLY A 2 -62.39 5.82 -41.73
N LYS A 3 -61.17 5.27 -41.68
CA LYS A 3 -60.73 3.99 -42.32
C LYS A 3 -60.33 3.97 -43.82
N LYS A 4 -60.08 5.10 -44.49
CA LYS A 4 -59.58 5.06 -45.90
C LYS A 4 -58.45 6.02 -46.31
N ARG A 5 -57.81 6.70 -45.35
CA ARG A 5 -56.55 7.46 -45.55
C ARG A 5 -55.39 6.98 -44.66
N GLN A 6 -55.60 5.86 -43.98
CA GLN A 6 -54.66 5.25 -43.03
C GLN A 6 -54.47 3.79 -43.46
N ARG A 7 -54.03 3.65 -44.73
CA ARG A 7 -53.92 2.40 -45.48
C ARG A 7 -53.18 2.52 -46.83
N GLN A 8 -52.55 3.66 -47.12
CA GLN A 8 -51.66 3.84 -48.27
C GLN A 8 -50.30 4.40 -47.80
N ASP A 9 -50.31 5.25 -46.76
CA ASP A 9 -49.08 5.65 -46.07
C ASP A 9 -48.44 4.49 -45.25
N ASP A 10 -49.22 3.43 -44.97
CA ASP A 10 -48.76 2.23 -44.24
C ASP A 10 -48.13 1.15 -45.17
N GLU A 11 -48.17 1.33 -46.50
CA GLU A 11 -47.74 0.30 -47.47
C GLU A 11 -46.38 0.63 -48.13
N GLU A 12 -45.96 1.90 -48.15
CA GLU A 12 -44.62 2.32 -48.64
C GLU A 12 -43.56 2.38 -47.52
N ALA A 13 -43.96 2.23 -46.26
CA ALA A 13 -43.05 2.16 -45.10
C ALA A 13 -42.59 0.73 -44.75
N ALA A 14 -43.06 -0.28 -45.50
CA ALA A 14 -42.90 -1.70 -45.17
C ALA A 14 -41.73 -2.43 -45.86
N GLU A 15 -41.00 -1.79 -46.78
CA GLU A 15 -39.99 -2.44 -47.64
C GLU A 15 -38.55 -1.89 -47.45
N ALA A 16 -38.22 -1.41 -46.24
CA ALA A 16 -36.91 -0.81 -45.94
C ALA A 16 -36.29 -1.27 -44.60
N ALA A 17 -36.66 -2.46 -44.09
CA ALA A 17 -36.21 -2.94 -42.78
C ALA A 17 -36.03 -4.48 -42.68
N GLU A 18 -35.15 -5.06 -43.50
CA GLU A 18 -34.50 -6.34 -43.20
C GLU A 18 -32.97 -6.21 -43.34
N GLU A 19 -32.25 -6.28 -42.21
CA GLU A 19 -31.11 -7.20 -41.98
C GLU A 19 -30.48 -6.92 -40.60
N ALA A 20 -30.78 -7.77 -39.62
CA ALA A 20 -30.03 -7.87 -38.36
C ALA A 20 -30.25 -9.26 -37.72
N PRO A 21 -29.25 -10.14 -37.68
CA PRO A 21 -29.36 -11.45 -37.02
C PRO A 21 -29.03 -11.41 -35.52
N THR A 22 -29.50 -12.43 -34.80
CA THR A 22 -29.62 -12.49 -33.34
C THR A 22 -28.45 -13.19 -32.62
N ALA A 23 -28.43 -13.05 -31.29
CA ALA A 23 -27.32 -13.41 -30.40
C ALA A 23 -27.18 -14.91 -30.08
N ALA A 24 -25.99 -15.29 -29.60
CA ALA A 24 -25.72 -16.55 -28.88
C ALA A 24 -24.74 -16.32 -27.70
N ALA A 25 -24.70 -17.28 -26.76
CA ALA A 25 -24.13 -17.17 -25.41
C ALA A 25 -22.58 -17.28 -25.33
N PRO A 26 -21.94 -16.86 -24.21
CA PRO A 26 -20.49 -16.88 -24.07
C PRO A 26 -19.93 -18.24 -23.62
N ALA A 27 -18.91 -18.73 -24.33
CA ALA A 27 -18.08 -19.88 -23.96
C ALA A 27 -16.58 -19.49 -23.96
N ALA A 28 -15.73 -20.30 -23.34
CA ALA A 28 -14.38 -19.92 -22.92
C ALA A 28 -13.25 -20.32 -23.90
N GLY A 29 -12.12 -19.59 -23.83
CA GLY A 29 -10.78 -20.14 -24.12
C GLY A 29 -9.90 -19.37 -25.13
N ALA A 30 -8.58 -19.33 -24.84
CA ALA A 30 -7.42 -18.96 -25.69
C ALA A 30 -7.40 -17.53 -26.30
N ASP A 31 -6.31 -16.75 -26.29
CA ASP A 31 -4.91 -16.96 -25.86
C ASP A 31 -4.08 -18.00 -26.63
N GLU A 32 -3.78 -17.70 -27.91
CA GLU A 32 -2.53 -18.07 -28.60
C GLU A 32 -2.43 -17.41 -30.01
N ALA A 33 -1.39 -16.61 -30.27
CA ALA A 33 -0.93 -16.27 -31.64
C ALA A 33 0.42 -15.49 -31.64
N ALA A 34 1.56 -16.17 -31.60
CA ALA A 34 2.88 -15.58 -31.88
C ALA A 34 3.99 -16.60 -32.26
N ALA A 35 3.73 -17.47 -33.24
CA ALA A 35 4.73 -18.29 -33.95
C ALA A 35 4.06 -18.96 -35.17
N ALA A 36 4.68 -19.15 -36.34
CA ALA A 36 5.94 -18.63 -36.88
C ALA A 36 5.88 -18.70 -38.42
N GLY A 37 6.74 -17.95 -39.12
CA GLY A 37 6.98 -18.12 -40.56
C GLY A 37 8.35 -18.71 -40.81
N ALA A 38 8.43 -19.97 -41.24
CA ALA A 38 9.65 -20.59 -41.78
C ALA A 38 9.27 -21.61 -42.86
N GLY A 39 9.94 -21.55 -44.01
CA GLY A 39 9.63 -22.38 -45.19
C GLY A 39 9.99 -23.86 -45.00
N GLY A 40 9.22 -24.74 -45.64
CA GLY A 40 9.41 -26.18 -45.52
C GLY A 40 10.41 -26.78 -46.52
N ALA A 41 10.98 -27.92 -46.14
CA ALA A 41 11.51 -28.94 -47.03
C ALA A 41 10.88 -30.29 -46.64
N GLN A 42 10.52 -31.11 -47.63
CA GLN A 42 9.75 -32.35 -47.44
C GLN A 42 10.65 -33.55 -47.13
N SER A 43 10.20 -34.45 -46.24
CA SER A 43 10.47 -35.89 -46.35
C SER A 43 9.46 -36.69 -45.53
N ASP A 44 9.02 -37.81 -46.11
CA ASP A 44 7.85 -38.63 -45.75
C ASP A 44 7.78 -39.26 -44.34
N GLY A 45 6.56 -39.30 -43.80
CA GLY A 45 5.83 -40.51 -43.42
C GLY A 45 6.40 -41.54 -42.43
N ALA A 46 5.87 -41.53 -41.20
CA ALA A 46 5.49 -42.75 -40.44
C ALA A 46 4.48 -42.38 -39.33
N GLU A 47 3.56 -43.30 -39.00
CA GLU A 47 2.41 -43.06 -38.11
C GLU A 47 2.66 -43.39 -36.63
N ASP A 48 1.71 -42.91 -35.80
CA ASP A 48 1.32 -43.38 -34.46
C ASP A 48 2.14 -42.93 -33.22
N GLY A 49 1.43 -42.86 -32.08
CA GLY A 49 2.01 -42.73 -30.73
C GLY A 49 1.99 -41.32 -30.14
N GLY A 50 0.81 -40.86 -29.71
CA GLY A 50 0.64 -39.58 -29.00
C GLY A 50 1.29 -39.53 -27.60
N GLN A 51 2.63 -39.44 -27.55
CA GLN A 51 3.36 -39.12 -26.32
C GLN A 51 3.54 -37.60 -26.19
N ARG A 52 2.88 -37.02 -25.18
CA ARG A 52 3.34 -35.75 -24.57
C ARG A 52 4.84 -35.83 -24.37
N ARG A 53 5.62 -34.93 -24.98
CA ARG A 53 7.08 -34.83 -24.79
C ARG A 53 7.40 -34.79 -23.29
N ARG A 54 7.76 -35.94 -22.70
CA ARG A 54 8.38 -35.99 -21.38
C ARG A 54 9.72 -35.28 -21.54
N SER A 55 9.86 -34.12 -20.92
CA SER A 55 11.14 -33.44 -20.73
C SER A 55 12.15 -34.46 -20.18
N LYS A 56 13.22 -34.71 -20.93
CA LYS A 56 14.27 -35.64 -20.50
C LYS A 56 14.91 -35.09 -19.23
N SER A 57 15.12 -35.97 -18.25
CA SER A 57 15.82 -35.63 -16.99
C SER A 57 17.17 -34.96 -17.29
N LEU A 58 17.50 -33.91 -16.55
CA LEU A 58 18.81 -33.25 -16.62
C LEU A 58 19.86 -33.94 -15.72
N VAL A 59 19.40 -34.81 -14.82
CA VAL A 59 20.21 -35.55 -13.86
C VAL A 59 20.24 -37.06 -14.16
N SER A 60 21.25 -37.73 -13.64
CA SER A 60 21.38 -39.19 -13.78
C SER A 60 20.29 -39.94 -12.98
N PRO A 61 19.90 -41.16 -13.38
CA PRO A 61 18.89 -41.94 -12.65
C PRO A 61 19.25 -42.17 -11.19
N GLU A 62 20.54 -42.35 -10.88
CA GLU A 62 21.05 -42.56 -9.52
C GLU A 62 20.87 -41.30 -8.67
N THR A 63 21.16 -40.12 -9.23
CA THR A 63 20.97 -38.83 -8.55
C THR A 63 19.48 -38.55 -8.31
N ALA A 64 18.62 -38.88 -9.27
CA ALA A 64 17.18 -38.72 -9.13
C ALA A 64 16.60 -39.66 -8.05
N SER A 65 16.97 -40.95 -8.08
CA SER A 65 16.54 -41.92 -7.06
C SER A 65 17.00 -41.50 -5.66
N TYR A 66 18.26 -41.10 -5.50
CA TYR A 66 18.80 -40.59 -4.24
C TYR A 66 17.97 -39.42 -3.69
N LEU A 67 17.62 -38.44 -4.51
CA LEU A 67 16.82 -37.30 -4.08
C LEU A 67 15.36 -37.66 -3.77
N GLU A 68 14.78 -38.63 -4.47
CA GLU A 68 13.45 -39.16 -4.19
C GLU A 68 13.43 -39.89 -2.83
N ASP A 69 14.38 -40.79 -2.59
CA ASP A 69 14.55 -41.54 -1.34
C ASP A 69 14.82 -40.61 -0.15
N VAL A 70 15.71 -39.61 -0.31
CA VAL A 70 16.01 -38.64 0.74
C VAL A 70 14.82 -37.73 1.03
N VAL A 71 14.04 -37.32 0.03
CA VAL A 71 12.82 -36.53 0.28
C VAL A 71 11.70 -37.37 0.90
N ALA A 72 11.63 -38.67 0.61
CA ALA A 72 10.73 -39.58 1.31
C ALA A 72 11.13 -39.67 2.80
N HIS A 73 12.42 -39.84 3.10
CA HIS A 73 12.91 -39.86 4.48
C HIS A 73 12.73 -38.51 5.20
N PHE A 74 13.08 -37.39 4.57
CA PHE A 74 12.92 -36.03 5.13
C PHE A 74 11.50 -35.72 5.61
N LYS A 75 10.47 -36.24 4.90
CA LYS A 75 9.05 -36.10 5.32
C LYS A 75 8.69 -36.93 6.56
N THR A 76 9.48 -37.94 6.91
CA THR A 76 9.31 -38.75 8.13
C THR A 76 10.01 -38.15 9.35
N LEU A 77 11.05 -37.34 9.15
CA LEU A 77 11.73 -36.61 10.23
C LEU A 77 10.77 -35.60 10.86
N VAL A 78 10.79 -35.50 12.19
CA VAL A 78 9.98 -34.54 12.96
C VAL A 78 10.86 -33.43 13.55
N ASP A 79 12.13 -33.74 13.85
CA ASP A 79 13.09 -32.79 14.40
C ASP A 79 13.67 -31.86 13.32
N ASP A 80 13.81 -30.57 13.66
CA ASP A 80 14.27 -29.56 12.71
C ASP A 80 15.82 -29.47 12.62
N GLU A 81 16.56 -29.95 13.62
CA GLU A 81 18.03 -30.05 13.57
C GLU A 81 18.45 -31.24 12.70
N GLU A 82 17.82 -32.41 12.87
CA GLU A 82 18.00 -33.59 12.00
C GLU A 82 17.69 -33.26 10.53
N ARG A 83 16.60 -32.51 10.29
CA ARG A 83 16.25 -32.03 8.93
C ARG A 83 17.32 -31.10 8.36
N ALA A 84 17.83 -30.14 9.15
CA ALA A 84 18.88 -29.23 8.69
C ALA A 84 20.19 -29.98 8.40
N LEU A 85 20.58 -30.97 9.21
CA LEU A 85 21.73 -31.83 8.96
C LEU A 85 21.57 -32.65 7.67
N LEU A 86 20.39 -33.24 7.45
CA LEU A 86 20.09 -33.99 6.22
C LEU A 86 20.19 -33.09 4.97
N VAL A 87 19.69 -31.85 5.04
CA VAL A 87 19.84 -30.86 3.96
C VAL A 87 21.32 -30.53 3.69
N GLY A 88 22.13 -30.44 4.73
CA GLY A 88 23.59 -30.26 4.62
C GLY A 88 24.26 -31.40 3.85
N ASN A 89 23.94 -32.64 4.20
CA ASN A 89 24.48 -33.83 3.53
C ASN A 89 24.05 -33.89 2.05
N VAL A 90 22.79 -33.56 1.74
CA VAL A 90 22.32 -33.50 0.34
C VAL A 90 23.07 -32.44 -0.45
N LEU A 91 23.31 -31.26 0.12
CA LEU A 91 24.06 -30.18 -0.53
C LEU A 91 25.48 -30.58 -0.90
N GLU A 92 26.09 -31.51 -0.16
CA GLU A 92 27.42 -32.06 -0.50
C GLU A 92 27.33 -33.11 -1.60
N GLU A 93 26.34 -34.01 -1.57
CA GLU A 93 26.12 -35.01 -2.62
C GLU A 93 25.73 -34.39 -3.98
N ILE A 94 24.99 -33.28 -3.99
CA ILE A 94 24.65 -32.56 -5.23
C ILE A 94 25.70 -31.53 -5.65
N SER A 95 26.83 -31.42 -4.96
CA SER A 95 27.89 -30.46 -5.29
C SER A 95 28.45 -30.69 -6.70
N GLY A 96 28.56 -29.62 -7.50
CA GLY A 96 28.90 -29.67 -8.92
C GLY A 96 27.77 -30.17 -9.84
N LYS A 97 26.57 -30.41 -9.31
CA LYS A 97 25.37 -30.89 -10.02
C LYS A 97 24.18 -29.93 -9.86
N GLU A 98 24.30 -28.88 -9.04
CA GLU A 98 23.22 -28.03 -8.55
C GLU A 98 22.37 -27.42 -9.66
N VAL A 99 23.00 -26.86 -10.70
CA VAL A 99 22.30 -26.28 -11.87
C VAL A 99 21.41 -27.32 -12.56
N LYS A 100 21.90 -28.56 -12.72
CA LYS A 100 21.15 -29.66 -13.35
C LYS A 100 20.02 -30.15 -12.44
N VAL A 101 20.30 -30.29 -11.15
CA VAL A 101 19.34 -30.77 -10.13
C VAL A 101 18.19 -29.78 -9.95
N ALA A 102 18.49 -28.48 -9.79
CA ALA A 102 17.48 -27.45 -9.58
C ALA A 102 16.77 -27.01 -10.88
N GLY A 103 17.39 -27.21 -12.04
CA GLY A 103 16.74 -27.05 -13.36
C GLY A 103 15.85 -28.24 -13.78
N ASP A 104 15.94 -29.39 -13.10
CA ASP A 104 15.22 -30.60 -13.48
C ASP A 104 13.70 -30.55 -13.15
N PRO A 105 12.81 -31.03 -14.04
CA PRO A 105 11.36 -31.00 -13.83
C PRO A 105 10.85 -31.70 -12.55
N ILE A 106 11.59 -32.69 -12.05
CA ILE A 106 11.26 -33.47 -10.85
C ILE A 106 12.15 -33.00 -9.69
N CYS A 107 13.47 -32.96 -9.89
CA CYS A 107 14.42 -32.71 -8.81
C CYS A 107 14.40 -31.28 -8.28
N SER A 108 13.95 -30.31 -9.07
CA SER A 108 13.63 -28.95 -8.59
C SER A 108 12.64 -28.93 -7.42
N ARG A 109 11.66 -29.85 -7.39
CA ARG A 109 10.68 -29.98 -6.29
C ARG A 109 11.26 -30.70 -5.08
N HIS A 110 12.24 -31.56 -5.30
CA HIS A 110 13.01 -32.19 -4.22
C HIS A 110 13.89 -31.16 -3.53
N VAL A 111 14.66 -30.35 -4.28
CA VAL A 111 15.37 -29.16 -3.77
C VAL A 111 14.38 -28.22 -3.09
N GLU A 112 13.28 -27.89 -3.76
CA GLU A 112 12.00 -27.39 -3.22
C GLU A 112 11.77 -27.74 -1.73
N THR A 113 11.51 -29.03 -1.50
CA THR A 113 11.06 -29.56 -0.22
C THR A 113 12.16 -29.50 0.84
N LEU A 114 13.39 -29.85 0.47
CA LEU A 114 14.55 -29.87 1.37
C LEU A 114 14.91 -28.45 1.84
N MET A 115 14.92 -27.49 0.92
CA MET A 115 15.33 -26.11 1.20
C MET A 115 14.36 -25.35 2.10
N ALA A 116 13.16 -25.88 2.37
CA ALA A 116 12.27 -25.35 3.39
C ALA A 116 12.91 -25.38 4.80
N ALA A 117 13.70 -26.42 5.10
CA ALA A 117 14.42 -26.56 6.38
C ALA A 117 15.86 -26.02 6.36
N ALA A 118 16.36 -25.56 5.20
CA ALA A 118 17.73 -25.06 5.08
C ALA A 118 18.00 -23.84 5.98
N GLN A 119 19.16 -23.85 6.64
CA GLN A 119 19.70 -22.73 7.40
C GLN A 119 20.34 -21.68 6.47
N ALA A 120 20.51 -20.46 6.96
CA ALA A 120 21.13 -19.33 6.25
C ALA A 120 22.43 -19.72 5.52
N GLN A 121 23.39 -20.31 6.22
CA GLN A 121 24.68 -20.75 5.66
C GLN A 121 24.52 -21.75 4.49
N GLN A 122 23.55 -22.66 4.59
CA GLN A 122 23.27 -23.67 3.56
C GLN A 122 22.69 -23.04 2.29
N LEU A 123 21.77 -22.07 2.46
CA LEU A 123 21.20 -21.28 1.37
C LEU A 123 22.29 -20.44 0.66
N LEU A 124 23.20 -19.84 1.43
CA LEU A 124 24.31 -19.03 0.93
C LEU A 124 25.38 -19.89 0.21
N LYS A 125 25.67 -21.10 0.73
CA LYS A 125 26.55 -22.10 0.09
C LYS A 125 25.99 -22.51 -1.28
N PHE A 126 24.69 -22.85 -1.36
CA PHE A 126 24.03 -23.19 -2.63
C PHE A 126 24.02 -22.02 -3.62
N LEU A 127 23.64 -20.81 -3.17
CA LEU A 127 23.64 -19.63 -4.04
C LEU A 127 25.05 -19.30 -4.54
N THR A 128 26.09 -19.57 -3.75
CA THR A 128 27.49 -19.43 -4.18
C THR A 128 27.85 -20.44 -5.26
N SER A 129 27.49 -21.72 -5.11
CA SER A 129 27.89 -22.77 -6.07
C SER A 129 27.19 -22.69 -7.42
N VAL A 130 26.08 -21.96 -7.52
CA VAL A 130 25.40 -21.63 -8.80
C VAL A 130 25.65 -20.21 -9.30
N SER A 131 26.56 -19.44 -8.68
CA SER A 131 26.74 -18.01 -9.00
C SER A 131 27.65 -17.70 -10.19
N ASP A 132 28.25 -18.71 -10.83
CA ASP A 132 29.03 -18.53 -12.04
C ASP A 132 28.18 -17.99 -13.20
N VAL A 133 28.79 -17.25 -14.12
CA VAL A 133 28.05 -16.43 -15.11
C VAL A 133 27.17 -17.28 -16.04
N ASP A 134 27.73 -18.38 -16.57
CA ASP A 134 27.02 -19.29 -17.48
C ASP A 134 26.02 -20.19 -16.72
N GLY A 135 26.42 -20.72 -15.55
CA GLY A 135 25.61 -21.60 -14.72
C GLY A 135 24.39 -20.90 -14.10
N PHE A 136 24.55 -19.66 -13.63
CA PHE A 136 23.44 -18.92 -13.02
C PHE A 136 22.35 -18.61 -14.06
N PHE A 137 22.72 -18.06 -15.23
CA PHE A 137 21.74 -17.78 -16.28
C PHE A 137 21.05 -19.05 -16.78
N THR A 138 21.82 -20.13 -16.98
CA THR A 138 21.27 -21.45 -17.37
C THR A 138 20.25 -21.97 -16.36
N LEU A 139 20.49 -21.78 -15.06
CA LEU A 139 19.56 -22.15 -14.01
C LEU A 139 18.29 -21.28 -14.03
N VAL A 140 18.43 -19.95 -14.01
CA VAL A 140 17.30 -19.03 -13.82
C VAL A 140 16.47 -18.77 -15.07
N SER A 141 17.00 -19.06 -16.28
CA SER A 141 16.23 -19.07 -17.54
C SER A 141 15.39 -20.34 -17.73
N SER A 142 15.37 -21.26 -16.74
CA SER A 142 14.52 -22.45 -16.75
C SER A 142 13.22 -22.25 -15.93
N PRO A 143 12.09 -22.87 -16.31
CA PRO A 143 10.83 -22.80 -15.56
C PRO A 143 10.88 -23.44 -14.16
N PHE A 144 11.94 -24.20 -13.86
CA PHE A 144 12.10 -24.94 -12.62
C PHE A 144 13.14 -24.28 -11.71
N GLY A 145 14.30 -23.94 -12.27
CA GLY A 145 15.40 -23.28 -11.56
C GLY A 145 15.08 -21.85 -11.14
N SER A 146 14.36 -21.08 -11.96
CA SER A 146 13.85 -19.75 -11.55
C SER A 146 13.04 -19.82 -10.25
N HIS A 147 12.03 -20.69 -10.19
CA HIS A 147 11.19 -20.87 -9.01
C HIS A 147 11.95 -21.43 -7.80
N ALA A 148 12.92 -22.33 -8.02
CA ALA A 148 13.79 -22.79 -6.95
C ALA A 148 14.59 -21.62 -6.35
N VAL A 149 15.28 -20.82 -7.18
CA VAL A 149 16.07 -19.66 -6.73
C VAL A 149 15.19 -18.57 -6.11
N GLU A 150 14.02 -18.27 -6.67
CA GLU A 150 13.05 -17.35 -6.05
C GLU A 150 12.69 -17.78 -4.63
N LYS A 151 12.40 -19.08 -4.41
CA LYS A 151 12.05 -19.60 -3.08
C LYS A 151 13.22 -19.63 -2.12
N LEU A 152 14.44 -19.92 -2.60
CA LEU A 152 15.67 -19.76 -1.81
C LEU A 152 15.83 -18.30 -1.33
N LEU A 153 15.66 -17.31 -2.21
CA LEU A 153 15.71 -15.89 -1.85
C LEU A 153 14.55 -15.47 -0.92
N VAL A 154 13.37 -16.10 -1.01
CA VAL A 154 12.29 -15.93 -0.01
C VAL A 154 12.68 -16.50 1.36
N ARG A 155 13.25 -17.71 1.40
CA ARG A 155 13.66 -18.35 2.65
C ARG A 155 14.82 -17.62 3.32
N LEU A 156 15.76 -17.10 2.53
CA LEU A 156 16.89 -16.31 2.98
C LEU A 156 16.44 -14.97 3.57
N GLU A 157 15.55 -14.23 2.91
CA GLU A 157 14.98 -12.97 3.45
C GLU A 157 14.33 -13.18 4.83
N ALA A 158 13.62 -14.29 5.01
CA ALA A 158 12.97 -14.64 6.27
C ALA A 158 13.94 -14.97 7.43
N GLN A 159 15.23 -15.19 7.14
CA GLN A 159 16.27 -15.49 8.14
C GLN A 159 17.18 -14.28 8.45
N LEU A 160 17.16 -13.21 7.64
CA LEU A 160 18.04 -12.04 7.78
C LEU A 160 18.00 -11.38 9.17
N ASP A 161 16.84 -11.32 9.81
CA ASP A 161 16.67 -10.70 11.14
C ASP A 161 17.37 -11.48 12.27
N GLY A 162 17.78 -12.72 12.02
CA GLY A 162 18.38 -13.64 13.01
C GLY A 162 19.80 -14.10 12.71
N MET A 163 20.42 -13.61 11.64
CA MET A 163 21.81 -13.95 11.27
C MET A 163 22.81 -13.32 12.25
N GLU A 164 23.90 -14.03 12.53
CA GLU A 164 25.08 -13.45 13.17
C GLU A 164 25.86 -12.56 12.17
N GLN A 165 26.78 -11.73 12.67
CA GLN A 165 27.51 -10.78 11.81
C GLN A 165 28.30 -11.48 10.69
N GLU A 166 28.94 -12.62 10.99
CA GLU A 166 29.71 -13.38 10.00
C GLU A 166 28.82 -13.96 8.89
N GLU A 167 27.64 -14.48 9.24
CA GLU A 167 26.63 -14.92 8.26
C GLU A 167 26.07 -13.75 7.45
N TYR A 168 25.91 -12.58 8.07
CA TYR A 168 25.41 -11.39 7.40
C TYR A 168 26.44 -10.82 6.41
N ASP A 169 27.72 -10.81 6.77
CA ASP A 169 28.82 -10.42 5.90
C ASP A 169 28.94 -11.39 4.70
N GLU A 170 28.78 -12.69 4.93
CA GLU A 170 28.69 -13.71 3.88
C GLU A 170 27.46 -13.50 2.98
N PHE A 171 26.30 -13.13 3.56
CA PHE A 171 25.13 -12.71 2.78
C PHE A 171 25.46 -11.49 1.89
N GLN A 172 26.20 -10.48 2.37
CA GLN A 172 26.62 -9.36 1.54
C GLN A 172 27.54 -9.80 0.39
N ARG A 173 28.47 -10.73 0.65
CA ARG A 173 29.36 -11.32 -0.35
C ARG A 173 28.56 -12.03 -1.46
N VAL A 174 27.60 -12.88 -1.10
CA VAL A 174 26.78 -13.62 -2.06
C VAL A 174 25.85 -12.69 -2.86
N MET A 175 25.23 -11.69 -2.23
CA MET A 175 24.43 -10.69 -2.97
C MET A 175 25.28 -9.89 -3.97
N THR A 176 26.55 -9.63 -3.63
CA THR A 176 27.51 -8.99 -4.54
C THR A 176 27.85 -9.91 -5.72
N LEU A 177 28.18 -11.19 -5.47
CA LEU A 177 28.44 -12.17 -6.53
C LEU A 177 27.28 -12.33 -7.51
N LEU A 178 26.05 -12.46 -7.02
CA LEU A 178 24.87 -12.55 -7.88
C LEU A 178 24.68 -11.26 -8.69
N THR A 179 24.90 -10.10 -8.10
CA THR A 179 24.83 -8.80 -8.81
C THR A 179 25.89 -8.73 -9.92
N ASP A 180 27.10 -9.18 -9.67
CA ASP A 180 28.22 -9.15 -10.62
C ASP A 180 28.14 -10.23 -11.70
N SER A 181 27.42 -11.31 -11.46
CA SER A 181 27.04 -12.32 -12.45
C SER A 181 25.91 -11.83 -13.38
N ILE A 182 24.92 -11.12 -12.84
CA ILE A 182 23.76 -10.62 -13.61
C ILE A 182 24.10 -9.36 -14.42
N CYS A 183 24.79 -8.36 -13.83
CA CYS A 183 24.94 -7.04 -14.43
C CYS A 183 25.56 -7.01 -15.84
N PRO A 184 26.62 -7.79 -16.16
CA PRO A 184 27.22 -7.82 -17.50
C PRO A 184 26.29 -8.35 -18.60
N HIS A 185 25.29 -9.15 -18.22
CA HIS A 185 24.33 -9.80 -19.12
C HIS A 185 22.89 -9.36 -18.83
N LEU A 186 22.70 -8.19 -18.21
CA LEU A 186 21.41 -7.78 -17.63
C LEU A 186 20.25 -7.85 -18.62
N TYR A 187 20.51 -7.60 -19.91
CA TYR A 187 19.52 -7.67 -20.99
C TYR A 187 18.86 -9.04 -21.07
N ASP A 188 19.64 -10.11 -21.11
CA ASP A 188 19.16 -11.49 -21.24
C ASP A 188 18.34 -11.89 -20.01
N TYR A 189 18.79 -11.50 -18.82
CA TYR A 189 18.08 -11.76 -17.57
C TYR A 189 16.73 -11.03 -17.46
N VAL A 190 16.61 -9.78 -17.94
CA VAL A 190 15.36 -9.01 -17.81
C VAL A 190 14.38 -9.24 -18.96
N THR A 191 14.87 -9.73 -20.11
CA THR A 191 14.03 -10.09 -21.26
C THR A 191 13.59 -11.55 -21.27
N ASP A 192 14.37 -12.48 -20.69
CA ASP A 192 13.85 -13.83 -20.46
C ASP A 192 12.62 -13.81 -19.51
N ARG A 193 11.66 -14.70 -19.79
CA ARG A 193 10.38 -14.78 -19.09
C ARG A 193 10.47 -15.35 -17.67
N PHE A 194 11.56 -16.04 -17.33
CA PHE A 194 11.78 -16.68 -16.03
C PHE A 194 12.84 -15.93 -15.21
N ALA A 195 14.00 -15.64 -15.79
CA ALA A 195 15.13 -15.01 -15.12
C ALA A 195 14.76 -13.63 -14.53
N THR A 196 13.90 -12.87 -15.21
CA THR A 196 13.34 -11.58 -14.77
C THR A 196 12.72 -11.65 -13.37
N HIS A 197 12.13 -12.79 -12.98
CA HIS A 197 11.52 -12.97 -11.67
C HIS A 197 12.57 -13.10 -10.57
N VAL A 198 13.69 -13.79 -10.85
CA VAL A 198 14.82 -13.90 -9.92
C VAL A 198 15.51 -12.56 -9.72
N VAL A 199 15.78 -11.78 -10.78
CA VAL A 199 16.39 -10.44 -10.64
C VAL A 199 15.46 -9.49 -9.87
N ARG A 200 14.16 -9.51 -10.17
CA ARG A 200 13.14 -8.78 -9.41
C ARG A 200 13.10 -9.18 -7.94
N ARG A 201 13.27 -10.47 -7.63
CA ARG A 201 13.31 -10.96 -6.25
C ARG A 201 14.60 -10.55 -5.53
N LEU A 202 15.75 -10.59 -6.22
CA LEU A 202 17.03 -10.07 -5.72
C LEU A 202 16.90 -8.59 -5.33
N LEU A 203 16.28 -7.75 -6.18
CA LEU A 203 16.03 -6.34 -5.86
C LEU A 203 15.23 -6.13 -4.56
N CYS A 204 14.36 -7.08 -4.15
CA CYS A 204 13.68 -6.99 -2.85
C CYS A 204 14.66 -7.13 -1.67
N LEU A 205 15.55 -8.12 -1.74
CA LEU A 205 16.56 -8.36 -0.71
C LEU A 205 17.54 -7.18 -0.64
N LEU A 206 18.00 -6.68 -1.80
CA LEU A 206 18.88 -5.51 -1.91
C LEU A 206 18.20 -4.23 -1.39
N ALA A 207 16.91 -4.03 -1.66
CA ALA A 207 16.15 -2.91 -1.12
C ALA A 207 15.84 -3.05 0.38
N GLY A 208 15.78 -4.29 0.90
CA GLY A 208 15.31 -4.60 2.24
C GLY A 208 13.80 -4.43 2.42
N ARG A 209 13.05 -4.39 1.32
CA ARG A 209 11.60 -4.19 1.26
C ARG A 209 11.04 -4.81 -0.02
N ASN A 210 9.74 -5.11 -0.04
CA ASN A 210 9.08 -5.56 -1.26
C ASN A 210 9.00 -4.43 -2.30
N VAL A 211 9.60 -4.65 -3.47
CA VAL A 211 9.58 -3.72 -4.61
C VAL A 211 8.69 -4.21 -5.76
N LEU A 212 7.97 -5.31 -5.56
CA LEU A 212 7.10 -5.96 -6.54
C LEU A 212 5.63 -5.60 -6.30
N PRO A 213 4.82 -5.45 -7.37
CA PRO A 213 3.40 -5.18 -7.22
C PRO A 213 2.71 -6.27 -6.37
N PRO A 214 1.66 -5.94 -5.58
CA PRO A 214 0.95 -6.91 -4.79
C PRO A 214 0.40 -8.06 -5.65
N PRO A 215 0.54 -9.33 -5.22
CA PRO A 215 0.09 -10.47 -6.03
C PRO A 215 -1.42 -10.41 -6.28
N GLY A 216 -1.83 -10.66 -7.51
CA GLY A 216 -3.25 -10.69 -7.88
C GLY A 216 -4.00 -11.80 -7.11
N LYS A 217 -5.30 -11.60 -6.83
CA LYS A 217 -6.11 -12.52 -6.01
C LYS A 217 -6.02 -13.99 -6.44
N GLN A 218 -5.96 -14.28 -7.75
CA GLN A 218 -5.78 -15.65 -8.27
C GLN A 218 -4.41 -16.25 -7.89
N GLN A 219 -3.35 -15.45 -8.00
CA GLN A 219 -1.98 -15.85 -7.66
C GLN A 219 -1.80 -16.01 -6.14
N GLN A 220 -2.50 -15.19 -5.35
CA GLN A 220 -2.56 -15.32 -3.88
C GLN A 220 -3.29 -16.59 -3.46
N GLN A 221 -4.38 -16.96 -4.14
CA GLN A 221 -5.14 -18.18 -3.88
C GLN A 221 -4.36 -19.44 -4.28
N GLN A 222 -3.60 -19.41 -5.39
CA GLN A 222 -2.65 -20.47 -5.74
C GLN A 222 -1.49 -20.59 -4.74
N ARG A 223 -0.87 -19.47 -4.31
CA ARG A 223 0.18 -19.50 -3.26
C ARG A 223 -0.31 -20.09 -1.94
N GLN A 224 -1.56 -19.83 -1.54
CA GLN A 224 -2.15 -20.44 -0.34
C GLN A 224 -2.47 -21.93 -0.49
N GLN A 225 -2.74 -22.41 -1.71
CA GLN A 225 -3.00 -23.83 -1.97
C GLN A 225 -1.73 -24.67 -2.17
N GLN A 226 -0.59 -24.04 -2.50
CA GLN A 226 0.67 -24.75 -2.79
C GLN A 226 1.64 -24.84 -1.60
N LEU A 227 1.34 -24.23 -0.45
CA LEU A 227 2.22 -24.18 0.73
C LEU A 227 1.48 -24.54 2.04
N PRO A 228 1.17 -25.83 2.29
CA PRO A 228 0.85 -26.29 3.63
C PRO A 228 2.14 -26.41 4.47
N GLY A 229 2.30 -25.54 5.48
CA GLY A 229 3.35 -25.71 6.51
C GLY A 229 4.15 -24.46 6.89
N LEU A 230 4.23 -23.43 6.04
CA LEU A 230 4.90 -22.16 6.35
C LEU A 230 3.89 -21.06 6.68
N GLU A 231 3.12 -21.26 7.76
CA GLU A 231 2.38 -20.17 8.39
C GLU A 231 3.36 -19.17 9.00
N ASN A 232 3.24 -17.90 8.63
CA ASN A 232 4.07 -16.81 9.15
C ASN A 232 3.82 -16.63 10.67
N LYS A 233 4.62 -17.29 11.52
CA LYS A 233 4.63 -17.11 12.97
C LYS A 233 5.32 -15.79 13.38
N ARG A 234 4.81 -14.66 12.90
CA ARG A 234 5.05 -13.33 13.52
C ARG A 234 3.71 -12.69 13.88
N SER A 235 3.58 -12.32 15.16
CA SER A 235 2.40 -11.73 15.81
C SER A 235 1.14 -12.62 15.93
N LYS A 236 1.08 -13.43 17.00
CA LYS A 236 -0.17 -13.90 17.62
C LYS A 236 -0.22 -13.63 19.14
N SER A 237 0.34 -12.50 19.56
CA SER A 237 0.24 -11.98 20.93
C SER A 237 0.65 -10.51 21.01
N GLU A 238 -0.31 -9.60 20.78
CA GLU A 238 -0.39 -8.30 21.48
C GLU A 238 -1.75 -7.65 21.21
N ALA A 239 -2.26 -6.88 22.16
CA ALA A 239 -3.59 -6.27 22.08
C ALA A 239 -3.64 -5.16 21.00
N PRO A 240 -4.79 -4.92 20.34
CA PRO A 240 -4.87 -3.97 19.23
C PRO A 240 -4.86 -2.52 19.72
N ASN A 241 -3.68 -2.01 20.05
CA ASN A 241 -3.43 -0.59 20.26
C ASN A 241 -3.47 0.16 18.92
N GLY A 242 -4.69 0.48 18.48
CA GLY A 242 -5.02 1.70 17.76
C GLY A 242 -4.15 2.08 16.55
N LEU A 243 -4.43 1.47 15.40
CA LEU A 243 -4.03 1.99 14.08
C LEU A 243 -4.61 3.40 13.77
N ALA A 244 -5.47 3.93 14.64
CA ALA A 244 -6.12 5.24 14.53
C ALA A 244 -5.22 6.45 14.87
N ALA A 245 -3.98 6.25 15.33
CA ALA A 245 -3.14 7.33 15.88
C ALA A 245 -1.95 7.79 15.00
N LYS A 246 -1.70 7.16 13.84
CA LYS A 246 -0.52 7.47 13.00
C LYS A 246 -0.72 7.59 11.49
N LEU A 247 -1.96 7.50 10.98
CA LEU A 247 -2.25 7.78 9.57
C LEU A 247 -3.47 8.69 9.42
N GLY A 248 -3.21 9.98 9.18
CA GLY A 248 -4.16 10.89 8.53
C GLY A 248 -4.57 10.32 7.15
N PRO A 249 -5.78 10.63 6.66
CA PRO A 249 -6.68 9.55 6.28
C PRO A 249 -6.51 9.04 4.83
N ALA A 250 -5.51 8.18 4.62
CA ALA A 250 -5.44 7.25 3.49
C ALA A 250 -5.66 5.81 3.97
N SER A 251 -6.93 5.40 4.07
CA SER A 251 -7.31 3.98 4.23
C SER A 251 -8.71 3.78 3.67
N ALA A 252 -8.78 3.05 2.55
CA ALA A 252 -10.01 2.57 1.94
C ALA A 252 -9.72 1.20 1.32
N SER A 253 -10.21 0.13 1.94
CA SER A 253 -10.17 -1.23 1.37
C SER A 253 -11.58 -1.73 1.10
N GLY A 254 -12.01 -1.63 -0.16
CA GLY A 254 -13.29 -2.13 -0.66
C GLY A 254 -13.16 -2.44 -2.15
N SER A 255 -13.18 -3.73 -2.52
CA SER A 255 -12.78 -4.14 -3.87
C SER A 255 -13.96 -4.27 -4.85
N GLY A 256 -13.94 -3.44 -5.88
CA GLY A 256 -14.76 -3.50 -7.10
C GLY A 256 -14.30 -2.33 -7.98
N SER A 257 -13.98 -2.57 -9.26
CA SER A 257 -13.34 -1.63 -10.23
C SER A 257 -12.00 -0.95 -9.82
N GLY A 258 -11.68 -0.76 -8.53
CA GLY A 258 -10.45 -0.11 -8.04
C GLY A 258 -9.18 -0.98 -7.98
N LYS A 259 -8.97 -1.95 -8.89
CA LYS A 259 -7.84 -2.91 -8.81
C LYS A 259 -6.46 -2.21 -8.81
N HIS A 260 -6.20 -1.30 -9.77
CA HIS A 260 -4.91 -0.61 -9.87
C HIS A 260 -4.73 0.43 -8.75
N SER A 261 -5.75 1.26 -8.47
CA SER A 261 -5.66 2.29 -7.42
C SER A 261 -5.47 1.72 -6.01
N ALA A 262 -6.16 0.63 -5.65
CA ALA A 262 -5.97 -0.01 -4.34
C ALA A 262 -4.62 -0.74 -4.24
N ALA A 263 -4.14 -1.35 -5.33
CA ALA A 263 -2.80 -1.94 -5.38
C ALA A 263 -1.70 -0.86 -5.29
N ALA A 264 -1.86 0.27 -5.98
CA ALA A 264 -0.94 1.41 -5.92
C ALA A 264 -0.93 2.07 -4.54
N ALA A 265 -2.09 2.21 -3.87
CA ALA A 265 -2.16 2.72 -2.51
C ALA A 265 -1.53 1.77 -1.48
N ALA A 266 -1.73 0.45 -1.63
CA ALA A 266 -1.05 -0.56 -0.81
C ALA A 266 0.46 -0.57 -1.07
N MET A 267 0.89 -0.51 -2.34
CA MET A 267 2.29 -0.42 -2.75
C MET A 267 2.97 0.83 -2.19
N ALA A 268 2.29 2.00 -2.23
CA ALA A 268 2.81 3.24 -1.67
C ALA A 268 2.97 3.14 -0.14
N ALA A 269 2.01 2.52 0.57
CA ALA A 269 2.13 2.29 2.01
C ALA A 269 3.25 1.29 2.36
N GLU A 270 3.42 0.23 1.56
CA GLU A 270 4.49 -0.77 1.70
C GLU A 270 5.87 -0.16 1.37
N LEU A 271 5.93 0.76 0.41
CA LEU A 271 7.14 1.49 0.01
C LEU A 271 7.57 2.55 1.03
N LEU A 272 6.63 3.26 1.65
CA LEU A 272 6.91 4.31 2.65
C LEU A 272 7.15 3.75 4.07
N GLY A 273 6.60 2.57 4.38
CA GLY A 273 6.67 1.97 5.70
C GLY A 273 5.81 2.70 6.76
N PRO A 274 5.86 2.26 8.03
CA PRO A 274 4.98 2.77 9.08
C PRO A 274 5.33 4.20 9.54
N GLY A 275 4.74 5.19 8.86
CA GLY A 275 4.71 6.59 9.31
C GLY A 275 5.78 7.51 8.71
N GLY A 276 6.30 7.22 7.52
CA GLY A 276 7.27 8.05 6.80
C GLY A 276 6.66 8.87 5.64
N ASP A 277 7.20 10.06 5.41
CA ASP A 277 6.99 10.88 4.19
C ASP A 277 7.95 10.48 3.04
N GLU A 278 8.97 9.66 3.33
CA GLU A 278 10.03 9.22 2.41
C GLU A 278 10.28 7.71 2.62
N PRO A 279 10.52 6.91 1.56
CA PRO A 279 10.82 5.48 1.71
C PRO A 279 12.03 5.22 2.61
N PRO A 280 12.05 4.09 3.34
CA PRO A 280 13.16 3.75 4.21
C PRO A 280 14.46 3.56 3.40
N PRO A 281 15.64 3.76 4.01
CA PRO A 281 16.90 3.53 3.33
C PRO A 281 16.98 2.12 2.71
N CYS A 282 17.45 2.05 1.47
CA CYS A 282 17.80 0.80 0.80
C CYS A 282 18.85 0.04 1.63
N ARG A 283 18.69 -1.29 1.79
CA ARG A 283 19.64 -2.14 2.55
C ARG A 283 21.03 -2.18 1.92
N MET A 284 21.11 -2.32 0.60
CA MET A 284 22.35 -2.43 -0.18
C MET A 284 22.35 -1.42 -1.34
N PRO A 285 22.44 -0.11 -1.07
CA PRO A 285 22.30 0.94 -2.08
C PRO A 285 23.36 0.85 -3.17
N GLU A 286 24.58 0.42 -2.84
CA GLU A 286 25.67 0.25 -3.80
C GLU A 286 25.35 -0.81 -4.88
N LEU A 287 24.71 -1.93 -4.50
CA LEU A 287 24.35 -2.99 -5.44
C LEU A 287 23.15 -2.59 -6.30
N VAL A 288 22.14 -1.91 -5.73
CA VAL A 288 21.05 -1.30 -6.54
C VAL A 288 21.61 -0.26 -7.52
N SER A 289 22.61 0.52 -7.11
CA SER A 289 23.28 1.50 -7.97
C SER A 289 24.03 0.87 -9.14
N ARG A 290 24.50 -0.39 -9.04
CA ARG A 290 25.10 -1.12 -10.18
C ARG A 290 24.07 -1.38 -11.27
N PHE A 291 22.88 -1.87 -10.93
CA PHE A 291 21.78 -2.03 -11.90
C PHE A 291 21.39 -0.70 -12.56
N VAL A 292 21.36 0.39 -11.78
CA VAL A 292 21.11 1.74 -12.32
C VAL A 292 22.22 2.16 -13.29
N ALA A 293 23.49 1.93 -12.94
CA ALA A 293 24.64 2.27 -13.77
C ALA A 293 24.67 1.50 -15.09
N VAL A 294 24.28 0.21 -15.12
CA VAL A 294 24.15 -0.57 -16.36
C VAL A 294 23.09 0.04 -17.28
N ILE A 295 21.88 0.28 -16.76
CA ILE A 295 20.78 0.87 -17.56
C ILE A 295 21.09 2.30 -18.05
N CYS A 296 21.90 3.05 -17.30
CA CYS A 296 22.35 4.40 -17.67
C CYS A 296 23.68 4.41 -18.45
N GLY A 297 24.25 3.26 -18.79
CA GLY A 297 25.50 3.14 -19.55
C GLY A 297 25.30 3.32 -21.05
N ASP A 298 26.38 3.69 -21.75
CA ASP A 298 26.36 4.01 -23.19
C ASP A 298 25.83 2.84 -24.05
N ASP A 299 26.03 1.59 -23.62
CA ASP A 299 25.53 0.38 -24.32
C ASP A 299 24.00 0.20 -24.22
N TYR A 300 23.35 0.81 -23.22
CA TYR A 300 21.91 0.69 -22.97
C TYR A 300 21.12 1.94 -23.42
N VAL A 301 21.70 3.13 -23.24
CA VAL A 301 21.02 4.40 -23.48
C VAL A 301 20.58 4.54 -24.96
N GLY A 302 19.34 4.98 -25.16
CA GLY A 302 18.76 5.11 -26.50
C GLY A 302 17.99 3.86 -26.93
N PRO A 303 18.36 3.14 -28.02
CA PRO A 303 17.54 2.06 -28.58
C PRO A 303 17.22 0.92 -27.61
N LEU A 304 18.19 0.47 -26.81
CA LEU A 304 18.01 -0.71 -25.95
C LEU A 304 17.08 -0.40 -24.78
N VAL A 305 17.26 0.74 -24.10
CA VAL A 305 16.28 1.22 -23.10
C VAL A 305 14.91 1.43 -23.71
N SER A 306 14.84 1.95 -24.95
CA SER A 306 13.56 2.11 -25.66
C SER A 306 12.86 0.76 -25.86
N GLU A 307 13.57 -0.31 -26.18
CA GLU A 307 13.00 -1.66 -26.22
C GLU A 307 12.56 -2.14 -24.82
N LEU A 308 13.43 -2.02 -23.81
CA LEU A 308 13.19 -2.53 -22.46
C LEU A 308 11.97 -1.92 -21.76
N VAL A 309 11.63 -0.64 -22.02
CA VAL A 309 10.45 -0.02 -21.41
C VAL A 309 9.13 -0.57 -21.97
N TYR A 310 9.08 -0.93 -23.25
CA TYR A 310 7.90 -1.59 -23.86
C TYR A 310 7.88 -3.12 -23.68
N HIS A 311 9.02 -3.72 -23.34
CA HIS A 311 9.16 -5.16 -23.24
C HIS A 311 8.40 -5.75 -22.02
N PRO A 312 7.49 -6.74 -22.19
CA PRO A 312 6.56 -7.19 -21.14
C PRO A 312 7.23 -7.85 -19.93
N TYR A 313 8.43 -8.41 -20.09
CA TYR A 313 9.19 -9.02 -18.99
C TYR A 313 10.21 -8.07 -18.35
N ALA A 314 10.68 -7.05 -19.08
CA ALA A 314 11.73 -6.13 -18.61
C ALA A 314 11.15 -4.87 -17.95
N CYS A 315 10.04 -4.34 -18.46
CA CYS A 315 9.34 -3.21 -17.86
C CYS A 315 8.95 -3.45 -16.38
N PRO A 316 8.46 -4.64 -15.97
CA PRO A 316 8.28 -4.98 -14.55
C PRO A 316 9.58 -4.98 -13.72
N PHE A 317 10.74 -5.29 -14.32
CA PHE A 317 12.04 -5.14 -13.65
C PHE A 317 12.39 -3.66 -13.48
N LEU A 318 12.21 -2.81 -14.50
CA LEU A 318 12.45 -1.37 -14.41
C LEU A 318 11.55 -0.71 -13.35
N GLN A 319 10.30 -1.15 -13.22
CA GLN A 319 9.40 -0.77 -12.13
C GLN A 319 9.95 -1.18 -10.74
N ALA A 320 10.50 -2.39 -10.60
CA ALA A 320 11.11 -2.85 -9.36
C ALA A 320 12.38 -2.06 -9.02
N LEU A 321 13.22 -1.76 -10.03
CA LEU A 321 14.44 -0.98 -9.89
C LEU A 321 14.15 0.45 -9.43
N LEU A 322 13.13 1.11 -10.00
CA LEU A 322 12.65 2.42 -9.55
C LEU A 322 12.20 2.40 -8.08
N ARG A 323 11.47 1.36 -7.64
CA ARG A 323 11.03 1.21 -6.24
C ARG A 323 12.18 0.86 -5.27
N ALA A 324 13.19 0.13 -5.74
CA ALA A 324 14.43 -0.13 -4.99
C ALA A 324 15.24 1.17 -4.80
N ALA A 325 15.40 1.94 -5.89
CA ALA A 325 16.08 3.24 -5.91
C ALA A 325 15.26 4.39 -5.28
N ALA A 326 14.02 4.17 -4.82
CA ALA A 326 13.12 5.24 -4.35
C ALA A 326 13.69 6.14 -3.24
N SER A 327 14.59 5.60 -2.40
CA SER A 327 15.32 6.31 -1.34
C SER A 327 16.60 7.01 -1.81
N ASP A 328 17.09 6.73 -3.01
CA ASP A 328 18.30 7.35 -3.57
C ASP A 328 17.97 8.37 -4.66
N ARG A 329 18.03 9.64 -4.26
CA ARG A 329 17.80 10.79 -5.14
C ARG A 329 18.91 11.02 -6.16
N LYS A 330 20.05 10.32 -6.10
CA LYS A 330 21.08 10.31 -7.15
C LYS A 330 20.69 9.33 -8.25
N SER A 331 20.47 8.05 -7.90
CA SER A 331 20.00 7.02 -8.82
C SER A 331 18.75 7.45 -9.59
N LEU A 332 17.72 7.99 -8.92
CA LEU A 332 16.51 8.45 -9.61
C LEU A 332 16.77 9.61 -10.59
N ARG A 333 17.74 10.49 -10.32
CA ARG A 333 18.10 11.59 -11.23
C ARG A 333 18.83 11.13 -12.49
N GLN A 334 19.50 9.99 -12.43
CA GLN A 334 20.18 9.38 -13.57
C GLN A 334 19.23 8.47 -14.37
N LEU A 335 18.50 7.60 -13.67
CA LEU A 335 17.62 6.61 -14.28
C LEU A 335 16.41 7.22 -15.00
N VAL A 336 15.77 8.24 -14.40
CA VAL A 336 14.47 8.73 -14.88
C VAL A 336 14.55 9.40 -16.25
N PRO A 337 15.52 10.29 -16.57
CA PRO A 337 15.66 10.84 -17.92
C PRO A 337 15.86 9.75 -18.98
N VAL A 338 16.72 8.75 -18.67
CA VAL A 338 17.02 7.61 -19.56
C VAL A 338 15.75 6.80 -19.85
N LEU A 339 14.97 6.44 -18.82
CA LEU A 339 13.69 5.75 -18.98
C LEU A 339 12.60 6.57 -19.70
N LEU A 340 12.79 7.89 -19.82
CA LEU A 340 11.93 8.83 -20.56
C LEU A 340 12.53 9.21 -21.94
N GLY A 341 13.50 8.44 -22.44
CA GLY A 341 14.06 8.57 -23.80
C GLY A 341 15.26 9.51 -23.94
N ALA A 342 15.71 10.19 -22.87
CA ALA A 342 16.83 11.12 -22.97
C ALA A 342 18.17 10.39 -23.14
N SER A 343 18.81 10.57 -24.31
CA SER A 343 20.20 10.14 -24.53
C SER A 343 21.25 11.07 -23.91
N SER A 344 20.83 12.25 -23.43
CA SER A 344 21.67 13.19 -22.71
C SER A 344 20.79 14.06 -21.81
N PHE A 345 21.25 14.33 -20.58
CA PHE A 345 20.49 15.08 -19.57
C PHE A 345 21.44 15.71 -18.55
N ASN A 346 20.93 16.65 -17.76
CA ASN A 346 21.71 17.32 -16.72
C ASN A 346 21.67 16.50 -15.42
N ASP A 347 22.72 15.71 -15.18
CA ASP A 347 22.89 14.94 -13.94
C ASP A 347 23.30 15.82 -12.73
N SER A 348 23.64 17.09 -12.98
CA SER A 348 24.21 17.97 -11.97
C SER A 348 23.19 18.32 -10.89
N SER A 349 23.58 18.11 -9.63
CA SER A 349 22.85 18.61 -8.45
C SER A 349 22.68 20.13 -8.41
N LYS A 350 23.36 20.87 -9.30
CA LYS A 350 23.25 22.32 -9.49
C LYS A 350 22.25 22.74 -10.58
N GLY A 351 21.67 21.79 -11.32
CA GLY A 351 20.58 22.08 -12.25
C GLY A 351 19.38 22.67 -11.51
N GLY A 352 18.84 23.78 -12.01
CA GLY A 352 17.60 24.35 -11.48
C GLY A 352 16.40 23.43 -11.72
N ALA A 353 15.29 23.69 -11.02
CA ALA A 353 14.03 22.99 -11.31
C ALA A 353 13.62 23.24 -12.77
N GLY A 354 13.40 22.17 -13.55
CA GLY A 354 13.12 22.26 -14.98
C GLY A 354 14.26 21.85 -15.92
N ALA A 355 15.44 21.47 -15.40
CA ALA A 355 16.62 21.12 -16.19
C ALA A 355 16.93 19.61 -16.25
N VAL A 356 16.32 18.76 -15.41
CA VAL A 356 16.71 17.35 -15.31
C VAL A 356 16.15 16.54 -16.49
N LEU A 357 14.93 16.85 -16.93
CA LEU A 357 14.29 16.17 -18.05
C LEU A 357 14.52 16.91 -19.38
N GLU A 358 15.45 17.88 -19.46
CA GLU A 358 15.64 18.75 -20.63
C GLU A 358 15.74 17.96 -21.94
N GLY A 359 16.52 16.88 -21.96
CA GLY A 359 16.68 15.98 -23.12
C GLY A 359 15.53 15.00 -23.39
N CYS A 360 14.49 14.92 -22.56
CA CYS A 360 13.32 14.08 -22.83
C CYS A 360 12.38 14.76 -23.84
N ARG A 361 12.08 14.09 -24.97
CA ARG A 361 11.21 14.64 -26.02
C ARG A 361 9.74 14.43 -25.69
N ASP A 362 8.89 15.38 -26.10
CA ASP A 362 7.47 15.34 -25.75
C ASP A 362 6.74 14.17 -26.42
N GLU A 363 7.11 13.83 -27.65
CA GLU A 363 6.52 12.75 -28.44
C GLU A 363 6.86 11.37 -27.85
N GLU A 364 8.07 11.19 -27.31
CA GLU A 364 8.49 9.95 -26.65
C GLU A 364 7.74 9.75 -25.34
N VAL A 365 7.72 10.77 -24.47
CA VAL A 365 6.99 10.69 -23.20
C VAL A 365 5.49 10.55 -23.45
N ALA A 366 4.92 11.16 -24.50
CA ALA A 366 3.53 10.95 -24.90
C ALA A 366 3.24 9.47 -25.24
N ALA A 367 4.12 8.79 -25.98
CA ALA A 367 3.98 7.37 -26.27
C ALA A 367 3.99 6.52 -24.99
N LEU A 368 4.95 6.76 -24.08
CA LEU A 368 5.07 6.08 -22.78
C LEU A 368 3.84 6.29 -21.87
N LEU A 369 3.18 7.44 -21.96
CA LEU A 369 1.96 7.73 -21.19
C LEU A 369 0.78 6.88 -21.67
N THR A 370 0.72 6.56 -22.97
CA THR A 370 -0.45 5.94 -23.61
C THR A 370 -0.34 4.42 -23.78
N ASP A 371 0.85 3.86 -23.89
CA ASP A 371 1.02 2.42 -24.13
C ASP A 371 0.64 1.54 -22.91
N PRO A 372 0.00 0.37 -23.10
CA PRO A 372 -0.44 -0.50 -22.01
C PRO A 372 0.67 -1.05 -21.09
N THR A 373 1.90 -1.20 -21.58
CA THR A 373 3.02 -1.73 -20.77
C THR A 373 3.72 -0.62 -19.99
N THR A 374 4.10 0.44 -20.69
CA THR A 374 4.86 1.59 -20.17
C THR A 374 4.04 2.51 -19.28
N SER A 375 2.72 2.60 -19.46
CA SER A 375 1.87 3.37 -18.55
C SER A 375 2.00 2.89 -17.08
N HIS A 376 2.20 1.59 -16.84
CA HIS A 376 2.51 1.07 -15.50
C HIS A 376 3.89 1.49 -14.98
N LEU A 377 4.89 1.71 -15.85
CA LEU A 377 6.17 2.31 -15.47
C LEU A 377 5.98 3.77 -15.05
N VAL A 378 5.18 4.54 -15.80
CA VAL A 378 4.91 5.94 -15.45
C VAL A 378 4.05 6.07 -14.18
N GLU A 379 3.13 5.14 -13.91
CA GLU A 379 2.45 5.06 -12.60
C GLU A 379 3.44 4.89 -11.44
N VAL A 380 4.55 4.14 -11.64
CA VAL A 380 5.61 3.99 -10.63
C VAL A 380 6.46 5.25 -10.51
N LEU A 381 6.77 5.92 -11.62
CA LEU A 381 7.44 7.24 -11.58
C LEU A 381 6.65 8.21 -10.68
N MET A 382 5.32 8.30 -10.83
CA MET A 382 4.51 9.13 -9.93
C MET A 382 4.70 8.79 -8.44
N GLN A 383 4.92 7.52 -8.10
CA GLN A 383 5.05 7.06 -6.70
C GLN A 383 6.44 7.28 -6.09
N VAL A 384 7.52 7.26 -6.89
CA VAL A 384 8.91 7.27 -6.39
C VAL A 384 9.63 8.61 -6.57
N LEU A 385 9.13 9.50 -7.44
CA LEU A 385 9.87 10.70 -7.82
C LEU A 385 9.97 11.75 -6.69
N PRO A 386 11.17 12.32 -6.43
CA PRO A 386 11.31 13.46 -5.55
C PRO A 386 10.51 14.67 -6.08
N ARG A 387 9.89 15.44 -5.17
CA ARG A 387 8.94 16.52 -5.51
C ARG A 387 9.37 17.41 -6.70
N PRO A 388 10.62 17.94 -6.79
CA PRO A 388 11.00 18.82 -7.91
C PRO A 388 10.98 18.13 -9.28
N LEU A 389 11.30 16.83 -9.32
CA LEU A 389 11.33 16.03 -10.55
C LEU A 389 9.92 15.60 -10.96
N LEU A 390 9.05 15.31 -9.99
CA LEU A 390 7.62 15.07 -10.21
C LEU A 390 6.91 16.33 -10.74
N GLU A 391 7.21 17.51 -10.18
CA GLU A 391 6.67 18.79 -10.64
C GLU A 391 7.15 19.13 -12.06
N GLU A 392 8.41 18.84 -12.40
CA GLU A 392 8.94 18.99 -13.77
C GLU A 392 8.23 18.06 -14.76
N LEU A 393 8.14 16.76 -14.44
CA LEU A 393 7.47 15.74 -15.25
C LEU A 393 6.00 16.11 -15.49
N PHE A 394 5.28 16.50 -14.44
CA PHE A 394 3.89 16.94 -14.55
C PHE A 394 3.75 18.17 -15.46
N ARG A 395 4.49 19.25 -15.16
CA ARG A 395 4.36 20.54 -15.86
C ARG A 395 4.65 20.42 -17.36
N ARG A 396 5.64 19.60 -17.73
CA ARG A 396 6.06 19.43 -19.13
C ARG A 396 5.15 18.48 -19.90
N PHE A 397 4.90 17.30 -19.36
CA PHE A 397 4.40 16.18 -20.17
C PHE A 397 2.96 15.77 -19.85
N LEU A 398 2.46 16.01 -18.63
CA LEU A 398 1.08 15.66 -18.25
C LEU A 398 0.12 16.85 -18.36
N ALA A 399 0.52 18.01 -17.83
CA ALA A 399 -0.32 19.20 -17.74
C ALA A 399 -0.92 19.66 -19.09
N PRO A 400 -0.19 19.64 -20.22
CA PRO A 400 -0.75 20.05 -21.52
C PRO A 400 -1.88 19.14 -22.04
N ARG A 401 -1.97 17.89 -21.57
CA ARG A 401 -2.77 16.82 -22.16
C ARG A 401 -3.72 16.10 -21.18
N LEU A 402 -3.99 16.69 -20.00
CA LEU A 402 -4.79 16.06 -18.94
C LEU A 402 -6.16 15.53 -19.41
N ALA A 403 -6.82 16.26 -20.31
CA ALA A 403 -8.12 15.86 -20.86
C ALA A 403 -8.04 14.59 -21.74
N GLU A 404 -6.95 14.43 -22.49
CA GLU A 404 -6.67 13.26 -23.32
C GLU A 404 -6.29 12.06 -22.44
N LEU A 405 -5.41 12.27 -21.45
CA LEU A 405 -5.00 11.22 -20.51
C LEU A 405 -6.20 10.66 -19.74
N ALA A 406 -7.10 11.53 -19.27
CA ALA A 406 -8.36 11.13 -18.63
C ALA A 406 -9.25 10.29 -19.56
N HIS A 407 -9.09 10.43 -20.88
CA HIS A 407 -9.84 9.72 -21.91
C HIS A 407 -9.10 8.52 -22.54
N HIS A 408 -7.88 8.18 -22.12
CA HIS A 408 -7.13 7.05 -22.68
C HIS A 408 -7.36 5.75 -21.89
N PRO A 409 -7.51 4.57 -22.52
CA PRO A 409 -7.67 3.28 -21.81
C PRO A 409 -6.52 2.94 -20.85
N SER A 410 -5.27 3.26 -21.20
CA SER A 410 -4.08 3.09 -20.33
C SER A 410 -3.77 4.36 -19.51
N ALA A 411 -3.54 5.50 -20.17
CA ALA A 411 -3.07 6.73 -19.52
C ALA A 411 -3.98 7.32 -18.42
N ASN A 412 -5.25 6.92 -18.35
CA ASN A 412 -6.12 7.32 -17.23
C ASN A 412 -5.63 6.78 -15.87
N PHE A 413 -4.88 5.68 -15.86
CA PHE A 413 -4.23 5.16 -14.65
C PHE A 413 -3.01 6.00 -14.26
N VAL A 414 -2.20 6.43 -15.24
CA VAL A 414 -1.13 7.42 -14.99
C VAL A 414 -1.68 8.71 -14.41
N LEU A 415 -2.81 9.21 -14.94
CA LEU A 415 -3.46 10.39 -14.38
C LEU A 415 -3.97 10.17 -12.95
N GLN A 416 -4.53 8.99 -12.64
CA GLN A 416 -4.90 8.63 -11.26
C GLN A 416 -3.69 8.59 -10.32
N ALA A 417 -2.56 8.06 -10.78
CA ALA A 417 -1.30 8.05 -10.02
C ALA A 417 -0.75 9.47 -9.81
N ALA A 418 -0.79 10.34 -10.84
CA ALA A 418 -0.38 11.75 -10.73
C ALA A 418 -1.28 12.54 -9.75
N LEU A 419 -2.60 12.30 -9.80
CA LEU A 419 -3.60 12.83 -8.86
C LEU A 419 -3.41 12.30 -7.43
N ALA A 420 -2.82 11.12 -7.25
CA ALA A 420 -2.48 10.57 -5.93
C ALA A 420 -1.16 11.15 -5.39
N ALA A 421 -0.13 11.23 -6.23
CA ALA A 421 1.21 11.70 -5.90
C ALA A 421 1.37 13.22 -5.77
N THR A 422 0.35 13.99 -6.16
CA THR A 422 0.37 15.46 -6.22
C THR A 422 0.97 16.10 -4.97
N PRO A 423 2.12 16.81 -5.05
CA PRO A 423 2.84 17.31 -3.88
C PRO A 423 2.38 18.70 -3.41
N SER A 424 1.70 19.47 -4.26
CA SER A 424 1.38 20.89 -4.05
C SER A 424 -0.08 21.25 -4.35
N LYS A 425 -0.58 22.29 -3.69
CA LYS A 425 -1.96 22.78 -3.83
C LYS A 425 -2.21 23.38 -5.21
N GLU A 426 -1.18 24.00 -5.76
CA GLU A 426 -1.13 24.63 -7.07
C GLU A 426 -1.34 23.58 -8.16
N MET A 427 -0.57 22.49 -8.12
CA MET A 427 -0.70 21.36 -9.05
C MET A 427 -2.08 20.68 -8.92
N ALA A 428 -2.57 20.48 -7.70
CA ALA A 428 -3.91 19.94 -7.46
C ALA A 428 -5.01 20.83 -8.06
N LYS A 429 -4.87 22.16 -7.94
CA LYS A 429 -5.79 23.12 -8.55
C LYS A 429 -5.71 23.08 -10.08
N THR A 430 -4.52 23.04 -10.68
CA THR A 430 -4.38 22.92 -12.15
C THR A 430 -5.09 21.68 -12.68
N MET A 431 -4.94 20.52 -12.02
CA MET A 431 -5.66 19.31 -12.42
C MET A 431 -7.17 19.43 -12.24
N TYR A 432 -7.65 20.09 -11.17
CA TYR A 432 -9.08 20.39 -11.01
C TYR A 432 -9.62 21.27 -12.13
N ASP A 433 -8.94 22.38 -12.43
CA ASP A 433 -9.37 23.35 -13.44
C ASP A 433 -9.49 22.69 -14.84
N SER A 434 -8.58 21.78 -15.19
CA SER A 434 -8.61 21.03 -16.46
C SER A 434 -9.61 19.86 -16.51
N LEU A 435 -9.89 19.20 -15.38
CA LEU A 435 -10.69 17.95 -15.35
C LEU A 435 -12.14 18.13 -14.92
N SER A 436 -12.47 19.20 -14.19
CA SER A 436 -13.79 19.44 -13.60
C SER A 436 -14.94 19.39 -14.61
N GLY A 437 -14.76 19.99 -15.79
CA GLY A 437 -15.74 19.96 -16.88
C GLY A 437 -15.96 18.59 -17.53
N LEU A 438 -15.02 17.64 -17.34
CA LEU A 438 -15.07 16.30 -17.95
C LEU A 438 -15.82 15.27 -17.11
N LEU A 439 -16.17 15.57 -15.85
CA LEU A 439 -16.85 14.65 -14.94
C LEU A 439 -18.09 13.95 -15.55
N PRO A 440 -19.03 14.64 -16.22
CA PRO A 440 -20.19 13.98 -16.84
C PRO A 440 -19.80 12.93 -17.88
N ASP A 441 -18.77 13.21 -18.68
CA ASP A 441 -18.26 12.33 -19.72
C ASP A 441 -17.48 11.14 -19.12
N LEU A 442 -16.66 11.39 -18.10
CA LEU A 442 -15.89 10.35 -17.40
C LEU A 442 -16.81 9.36 -16.68
N LEU A 443 -17.88 9.82 -16.02
CA LEU A 443 -18.86 8.93 -15.39
C LEU A 443 -19.60 8.09 -16.45
N ARG A 444 -20.11 8.71 -17.53
CA ARG A 444 -20.78 7.99 -18.63
C ARG A 444 -19.87 6.96 -19.32
N LYS A 445 -18.60 7.27 -19.53
CA LYS A 445 -17.59 6.38 -20.14
C LYS A 445 -16.99 5.36 -19.15
N ARG A 446 -17.59 5.18 -17.96
CA ARG A 446 -17.12 4.28 -16.87
C ARG A 446 -15.67 4.53 -16.39
N ARG A 447 -15.19 5.77 -16.49
CA ARG A 447 -13.86 6.23 -16.00
C ARG A 447 -13.94 6.91 -14.64
N SER A 448 -14.78 6.35 -13.76
CA SER A 448 -15.01 6.86 -12.39
C SER A 448 -13.77 6.83 -11.50
N GLY A 449 -12.73 6.04 -11.82
CA GLY A 449 -11.44 6.07 -11.14
C GLY A 449 -10.74 7.43 -11.19
N VAL A 450 -10.77 8.13 -12.34
CA VAL A 450 -10.23 9.49 -12.47
C VAL A 450 -10.99 10.48 -11.59
N VAL A 451 -12.33 10.35 -11.54
CA VAL A 451 -13.18 11.17 -10.67
C VAL A 451 -12.88 10.92 -9.20
N ALA A 452 -12.72 9.66 -8.79
CA ALA A 452 -12.33 9.28 -7.43
C ALA A 452 -10.95 9.84 -7.04
N ALA A 453 -9.96 9.76 -7.93
CA ALA A 453 -8.63 10.31 -7.70
C ALA A 453 -8.65 11.84 -7.60
N LEU A 454 -9.46 12.54 -8.43
CA LEU A 454 -9.60 13.99 -8.38
C LEU A 454 -10.27 14.46 -7.08
N VAL A 455 -11.37 13.82 -6.68
CA VAL A 455 -12.05 14.07 -5.40
C VAL A 455 -11.09 13.81 -4.24
N ALA A 456 -10.36 12.70 -4.24
CA ALA A 456 -9.35 12.44 -3.22
C ALA A 456 -8.24 13.50 -3.20
N CYS A 457 -7.78 13.99 -4.35
CA CYS A 457 -6.76 15.04 -4.46
C CYS A 457 -7.23 16.38 -3.88
N CYS A 458 -8.44 16.83 -4.26
CA CYS A 458 -9.10 18.02 -3.69
C CYS A 458 -9.27 17.90 -2.16
N GLY A 459 -9.60 16.70 -1.70
CA GLY A 459 -9.67 16.34 -0.27
C GLY A 459 -8.34 16.54 0.45
N ARG A 460 -7.29 15.82 0.02
CA ARG A 460 -5.96 15.84 0.66
C ARG A 460 -5.33 17.23 0.72
N HIS A 461 -5.50 18.04 -0.33
CA HIS A 461 -4.90 19.38 -0.41
C HIS A 461 -5.76 20.50 0.19
N GLY A 462 -7.03 20.24 0.50
CA GLY A 462 -7.96 21.26 0.99
C GLY A 462 -8.28 22.34 -0.05
N VAL A 463 -8.32 21.97 -1.33
CA VAL A 463 -8.58 22.87 -2.46
C VAL A 463 -9.79 22.40 -3.26
N CYS A 464 -10.51 23.34 -3.88
CA CYS A 464 -11.63 23.08 -4.80
C CYS A 464 -12.74 22.14 -4.26
N GLN A 465 -12.85 21.97 -2.94
CA GLN A 465 -13.76 20.98 -2.33
C GLN A 465 -15.24 21.28 -2.58
N ARG A 466 -15.65 22.55 -2.60
CA ARG A 466 -17.04 22.94 -2.88
C ARG A 466 -17.35 22.81 -4.37
N GLU A 467 -16.38 23.21 -5.16
CA GLU A 467 -16.41 23.29 -6.61
C GLU A 467 -16.44 21.89 -7.24
N VAL A 468 -15.66 20.94 -6.72
CA VAL A 468 -15.71 19.53 -7.13
C VAL A 468 -17.00 18.84 -6.67
N CYS A 469 -17.53 19.18 -5.48
CA CYS A 469 -18.84 18.68 -5.04
C CYS A 469 -19.97 19.19 -5.95
N ALA A 470 -19.95 20.47 -6.34
CA ALA A 470 -20.94 21.05 -7.25
C ALA A 470 -20.84 20.44 -8.67
N ALA A 471 -19.63 20.31 -9.22
CA ALA A 471 -19.40 19.68 -10.52
C ALA A 471 -19.82 18.20 -10.53
N LEU A 472 -19.51 17.46 -9.47
CA LEU A 472 -19.96 16.08 -9.28
C LEU A 472 -21.49 16.00 -9.16
N ALA A 473 -22.12 16.88 -8.38
CA ALA A 473 -23.57 16.90 -8.23
C ALA A 473 -24.29 17.17 -9.57
N GLY A 474 -23.80 18.13 -10.36
CA GLY A 474 -24.31 18.39 -11.71
C GLY A 474 -24.11 17.19 -12.67
N ALA A 475 -22.96 16.53 -12.59
CA ALA A 475 -22.67 15.33 -13.39
C ALA A 475 -23.56 14.12 -13.03
N LEU A 476 -23.85 13.93 -11.73
CA LEU A 476 -24.72 12.85 -11.23
C LEU A 476 -26.20 13.14 -11.54
N GLY A 477 -26.65 14.38 -11.39
CA GLY A 477 -28.05 14.78 -11.61
C GLY A 477 -28.53 14.65 -13.06
N GLY A 478 -27.59 14.52 -14.02
CA GLY A 478 -27.89 14.25 -15.44
C GLY A 478 -28.04 12.77 -15.80
N MET A 479 -27.93 11.83 -14.85
CA MET A 479 -27.99 10.39 -15.16
C MET A 479 -29.44 9.87 -15.29
N PRO A 480 -29.79 9.19 -16.41
CA PRO A 480 -31.16 8.82 -16.72
C PRO A 480 -31.73 7.77 -15.75
N GLN A 481 -30.91 6.90 -15.17
CA GLN A 481 -31.37 5.87 -14.24
C GLN A 481 -31.93 6.44 -12.91
N TRP A 482 -31.76 7.74 -12.65
CA TRP A 482 -32.24 8.44 -11.45
C TRP A 482 -33.32 9.48 -11.71
N ALA A 483 -33.93 9.49 -12.91
CA ALA A 483 -34.91 10.51 -13.30
C ALA A 483 -36.16 10.61 -12.38
N SER A 484 -36.44 9.59 -11.57
CA SER A 484 -37.47 9.59 -10.52
C SER A 484 -37.10 10.44 -9.29
N LEU A 485 -35.80 10.58 -9.01
CA LEU A 485 -35.25 11.36 -7.90
C LEU A 485 -34.87 12.76 -8.40
N LYS A 486 -35.16 13.80 -7.60
CA LYS A 486 -34.93 15.20 -7.97
C LYS A 486 -33.93 15.89 -7.05
N GLY A 487 -33.01 16.65 -7.66
CA GLY A 487 -31.99 17.40 -6.94
C GLY A 487 -31.09 16.51 -6.08
N ASP A 488 -30.74 16.99 -4.90
CA ASP A 488 -29.77 16.34 -4.01
C ASP A 488 -30.16 14.91 -3.59
N ALA A 489 -31.45 14.56 -3.61
CA ALA A 489 -31.93 13.21 -3.29
C ALA A 489 -31.37 12.11 -4.23
N ALA A 490 -30.95 12.46 -5.44
CA ALA A 490 -30.36 11.51 -6.39
C ALA A 490 -28.88 11.19 -6.10
N LEU A 491 -28.15 12.04 -5.35
CA LEU A 491 -26.69 12.00 -5.29
C LEU A 491 -26.11 10.73 -4.64
N ALA A 492 -26.65 10.33 -3.48
CA ALA A 492 -26.21 9.13 -2.79
C ALA A 492 -26.59 7.85 -3.56
N PRO A 493 -27.84 7.62 -3.99
CA PRO A 493 -28.19 6.50 -4.88
C PRO A 493 -27.31 6.42 -6.13
N ALA A 494 -27.03 7.57 -6.76
CA ALA A 494 -26.23 7.64 -7.97
C ALA A 494 -24.76 7.24 -7.80
N LEU A 495 -24.16 7.54 -6.65
CA LEU A 495 -22.82 7.05 -6.33
C LEU A 495 -22.86 5.60 -5.84
N LEU A 496 -23.77 5.25 -4.94
CA LEU A 496 -23.88 3.90 -4.37
C LEU A 496 -24.12 2.84 -5.47
N CYS A 497 -24.79 3.19 -6.56
CA CYS A 497 -25.04 2.30 -7.69
C CYS A 497 -24.41 2.78 -9.02
N LEU A 498 -23.28 3.50 -8.96
CA LEU A 498 -22.65 4.15 -10.12
C LEU A 498 -22.30 3.20 -11.29
N ASP A 499 -21.68 2.05 -10.99
CA ASP A 499 -21.33 1.02 -11.98
C ASP A 499 -22.07 -0.32 -11.79
N SER A 500 -23.05 -0.37 -10.89
CA SER A 500 -23.86 -1.54 -10.52
C SER A 500 -25.34 -1.41 -10.93
N VAL A 501 -26.15 -2.43 -10.61
CA VAL A 501 -27.61 -2.36 -10.75
C VAL A 501 -28.17 -1.27 -9.80
N PRO A 502 -29.11 -0.40 -10.25
CA PRO A 502 -29.68 0.67 -9.43
C PRO A 502 -30.70 0.12 -8.42
N VAL A 503 -30.19 -0.37 -7.29
CA VAL A 503 -30.99 -1.02 -6.24
C VAL A 503 -31.30 -0.12 -5.03
N VAL A 504 -30.55 0.96 -4.87
CA VAL A 504 -30.79 2.01 -3.86
C VAL A 504 -31.66 3.08 -4.51
N GLY A 505 -32.72 3.55 -3.85
CA GLY A 505 -33.69 4.50 -4.41
C GLY A 505 -34.75 3.85 -5.31
N ALA A 506 -34.71 2.53 -5.48
CA ALA A 506 -35.70 1.75 -6.23
C ALA A 506 -36.95 1.35 -5.40
N ASN A 507 -36.96 1.65 -4.10
CA ASN A 507 -37.97 1.19 -3.12
C ASN A 507 -38.13 -0.33 -3.04
N GLU A 508 -37.06 -1.09 -3.32
CA GLU A 508 -37.04 -2.54 -3.17
C GLU A 508 -36.93 -2.95 -1.68
N PRO A 509 -37.78 -3.87 -1.18
CA PRO A 509 -37.71 -4.32 0.21
C PRO A 509 -36.36 -4.98 0.54
N PHE A 510 -35.81 -4.65 1.71
CA PHE A 510 -34.57 -5.22 2.23
C PHE A 510 -34.77 -5.63 3.70
N SER A 511 -34.33 -6.83 4.08
CA SER A 511 -34.58 -7.39 5.42
C SER A 511 -33.49 -8.35 5.88
N ALA A 512 -33.43 -8.59 7.20
CA ALA A 512 -32.50 -9.56 7.79
C ALA A 512 -32.73 -10.98 7.23
N ALA A 513 -33.97 -11.36 6.93
CA ALA A 513 -34.30 -12.65 6.32
C ALA A 513 -33.65 -12.81 4.92
N ALA A 514 -33.63 -11.75 4.10
CA ALA A 514 -32.97 -11.76 2.80
C ALA A 514 -31.44 -11.91 2.93
N VAL A 515 -30.83 -11.23 3.92
CA VAL A 515 -29.39 -11.36 4.22
C VAL A 515 -29.03 -12.77 4.68
N VAL A 516 -29.82 -13.37 5.58
CA VAL A 516 -29.62 -14.75 6.04
C VAL A 516 -29.81 -15.75 4.90
N ALA A 517 -30.87 -15.61 4.09
CA ALA A 517 -31.10 -16.46 2.94
C ALA A 517 -29.94 -16.42 1.93
N SER A 518 -29.43 -15.22 1.60
CA SER A 518 -28.28 -15.06 0.70
C SER A 518 -27.01 -15.73 1.21
N ARG A 519 -26.82 -15.82 2.54
CA ARG A 519 -25.69 -16.53 3.16
C ARG A 519 -25.85 -18.04 3.20
N SER A 520 -27.08 -18.54 3.26
CA SER A 520 -27.42 -19.97 3.33
C SER A 520 -27.69 -20.60 1.94
N GLY A 521 -27.08 -20.07 0.88
CA GLY A 521 -27.21 -20.60 -0.49
C GLY A 521 -28.42 -20.09 -1.29
N GLY A 522 -29.18 -19.13 -0.76
CA GLY A 522 -30.22 -18.42 -1.50
C GLY A 522 -29.67 -17.35 -2.45
N PRO A 523 -30.54 -16.55 -3.10
CA PRO A 523 -30.14 -15.54 -4.06
C PRO A 523 -29.10 -14.55 -3.50
N THR A 524 -28.04 -14.29 -4.27
CA THR A 524 -26.99 -13.35 -3.86
C THR A 524 -27.49 -11.91 -3.89
N LEU A 525 -27.31 -11.17 -2.79
CA LEU A 525 -27.65 -9.76 -2.75
C LEU A 525 -26.82 -8.94 -3.76
N PRO A 526 -27.43 -8.01 -4.53
CA PRO A 526 -26.72 -7.11 -5.44
C PRO A 526 -25.65 -6.29 -4.71
N ARG A 527 -24.46 -6.19 -5.29
CA ARG A 527 -23.34 -5.41 -4.76
C ARG A 527 -23.43 -3.95 -5.17
N LEU A 528 -23.07 -3.06 -4.24
CA LEU A 528 -22.93 -1.62 -4.51
C LEU A 528 -21.61 -1.29 -5.22
N SER A 529 -21.59 -0.15 -5.92
CA SER A 529 -20.41 0.38 -6.59
C SER A 529 -19.30 0.70 -5.58
N ALA A 530 -18.19 -0.04 -5.60
CA ALA A 530 -17.08 0.22 -4.68
C ALA A 530 -16.35 1.54 -4.99
N VAL A 531 -16.18 1.91 -6.27
CA VAL A 531 -15.63 3.22 -6.66
C VAL A 531 -16.58 4.35 -6.31
N GLY A 532 -17.89 4.19 -6.54
CA GLY A 532 -18.89 5.18 -6.16
C GLY A 532 -19.02 5.38 -4.64
N CYS A 533 -19.00 4.29 -3.86
CA CYS A 533 -18.86 4.35 -2.40
C CYS A 533 -17.58 5.08 -1.97
N SER A 534 -16.44 4.81 -2.63
CA SER A 534 -15.16 5.48 -2.35
C SER A 534 -15.23 7.00 -2.60
N ILE A 535 -15.82 7.43 -3.72
CA ILE A 535 -16.07 8.85 -4.01
C ILE A 535 -16.90 9.49 -2.89
N LEU A 536 -18.00 8.84 -2.49
CA LEU A 536 -18.90 9.35 -1.44
C LEU A 536 -18.21 9.43 -0.07
N ILE A 537 -17.40 8.43 0.30
CA ILE A 537 -16.57 8.43 1.53
C ILE A 537 -15.61 9.63 1.56
N GLN A 538 -14.96 9.96 0.44
CA GLN A 538 -14.07 11.12 0.38
C GLN A 538 -14.84 12.44 0.51
N VAL A 539 -15.97 12.58 -0.20
CA VAL A 539 -16.82 13.78 -0.11
C VAL A 539 -17.35 13.99 1.31
N LEU A 540 -17.84 12.96 1.99
CA LEU A 540 -18.36 13.06 3.36
C LEU A 540 -17.32 13.49 4.40
N ARG A 541 -16.02 13.38 4.08
CA ARG A 541 -14.90 13.84 4.93
C ARG A 541 -14.50 15.31 4.70
N TYR A 542 -15.07 15.99 3.71
CA TYR A 542 -14.81 17.42 3.47
C TYR A 542 -15.39 18.30 4.60
N GLY A 543 -15.05 19.60 4.59
CA GLY A 543 -15.69 20.57 5.47
C GLY A 543 -17.21 20.63 5.22
N GLN A 544 -18.01 20.73 6.29
CA GLN A 544 -19.49 20.64 6.26
C GLN A 544 -20.17 21.46 5.15
N GLY A 545 -19.66 22.66 4.86
CA GLY A 545 -20.21 23.54 3.82
C GLY A 545 -19.90 23.14 2.37
N ALA A 546 -19.15 22.06 2.13
CA ALA A 546 -18.87 21.51 0.80
C ALA A 546 -19.68 20.24 0.51
N CYS A 547 -19.79 19.36 1.51
CA CYS A 547 -20.41 18.05 1.36
C CYS A 547 -21.90 17.98 1.78
N ARG A 548 -22.54 19.13 2.05
CA ARG A 548 -23.90 19.17 2.59
C ARG A 548 -24.93 18.44 1.72
N SER A 549 -24.96 18.68 0.41
CA SER A 549 -25.92 18.04 -0.50
C SER A 549 -25.80 16.51 -0.48
N PHE A 550 -24.58 15.98 -0.51
CA PHE A 550 -24.29 14.54 -0.38
C PHE A 550 -24.65 13.99 1.00
N THR A 551 -24.41 14.77 2.06
CA THR A 551 -24.76 14.44 3.43
C THR A 551 -26.27 14.32 3.62
N ASP A 552 -27.01 15.33 3.16
CA ASP A 552 -28.47 15.40 3.19
C ASP A 552 -29.08 14.26 2.31
N SER A 553 -28.41 13.90 1.21
CA SER A 553 -28.76 12.75 0.35
C SER A 553 -28.63 11.40 1.06
N VAL A 554 -27.52 11.16 1.79
CA VAL A 554 -27.30 9.89 2.51
C VAL A 554 -28.30 9.70 3.65
N VAL A 555 -28.65 10.75 4.39
CA VAL A 555 -29.66 10.66 5.46
C VAL A 555 -31.10 10.74 4.95
N GLY A 556 -31.29 11.11 3.69
CA GLY A 556 -32.58 11.06 2.98
C GLY A 556 -32.91 9.69 2.37
N LEU A 557 -32.00 8.71 2.46
CA LEU A 557 -32.26 7.33 2.04
C LEU A 557 -33.43 6.72 2.84
N GLN A 558 -34.24 5.91 2.18
CA GLN A 558 -35.30 5.16 2.86
C GLN A 558 -34.72 4.14 3.86
N PRO A 559 -35.44 3.77 4.94
CA PRO A 559 -34.92 2.86 5.97
C PRO A 559 -34.35 1.53 5.41
N HIS A 560 -35.03 0.93 4.44
CA HIS A 560 -34.58 -0.31 3.78
C HIS A 560 -33.34 -0.10 2.90
N ASP A 561 -33.20 1.07 2.26
CA ASP A 561 -32.03 1.45 1.47
C ASP A 561 -30.82 1.73 2.37
N ALA A 562 -31.01 2.48 3.46
CA ALA A 562 -29.97 2.69 4.47
C ALA A 562 -29.47 1.34 5.05
N ALA A 563 -30.39 0.40 5.29
CA ALA A 563 -30.06 -0.95 5.72
C ALA A 563 -29.28 -1.75 4.66
N ARG A 564 -29.70 -1.68 3.38
CA ARG A 564 -29.01 -2.31 2.25
C ARG A 564 -27.57 -1.78 2.11
N VAL A 565 -27.39 -0.47 2.23
CA VAL A 565 -26.08 0.20 2.25
C VAL A 565 -25.26 -0.26 3.45
N GLY A 566 -25.83 -0.29 4.65
CA GLY A 566 -25.15 -0.76 5.87
C GLY A 566 -24.73 -2.24 5.83
N ALA A 567 -25.47 -3.09 5.11
CA ALA A 567 -25.14 -4.50 4.93
C ALA A 567 -24.04 -4.75 3.88
N ASP A 568 -23.87 -3.88 2.87
CA ASP A 568 -22.86 -4.02 1.81
C ASP A 568 -21.43 -3.70 2.32
N PRO A 569 -20.40 -4.49 1.98
CA PRO A 569 -19.00 -4.23 2.37
C PRO A 569 -18.36 -2.91 1.94
N SER A 570 -18.86 -2.25 0.90
CA SER A 570 -18.46 -0.91 0.47
C SER A 570 -19.40 0.15 1.04
N GLY A 571 -20.72 -0.12 1.06
CA GLY A 571 -21.75 0.79 1.58
C GLY A 571 -21.65 1.05 3.09
N SER A 572 -21.36 0.02 3.88
CA SER A 572 -21.11 0.13 5.33
C SER A 572 -20.07 1.20 5.66
N ARG A 573 -19.01 1.29 4.85
CA ARG A 573 -17.94 2.28 4.99
C ARG A 573 -18.38 3.71 4.70
N VAL A 574 -19.40 3.91 3.86
CA VAL A 574 -20.04 5.21 3.64
C VAL A 574 -20.72 5.69 4.92
N LEU A 575 -21.45 4.79 5.59
CA LEU A 575 -22.17 5.12 6.83
C LEU A 575 -21.21 5.30 8.01
N GLU A 576 -20.15 4.48 8.10
CA GLU A 576 -19.02 4.72 9.02
C GLU A 576 -18.42 6.12 8.79
N ALA A 577 -18.12 6.49 7.54
CA ALA A 577 -17.54 7.79 7.21
C ALA A 577 -18.45 8.97 7.59
N LEU A 578 -19.78 8.81 7.52
CA LEU A 578 -20.72 9.83 7.99
C LEU A 578 -20.74 9.94 9.53
N LEU A 579 -20.74 8.80 10.22
CA LEU A 579 -20.79 8.74 11.69
C LEU A 579 -19.49 9.21 12.34
N GLU A 580 -18.34 8.89 11.76
CA GLU A 580 -17.02 9.32 12.23
C GLU A 580 -16.64 10.72 11.74
N GLY A 581 -17.15 11.12 10.57
CA GLY A 581 -16.87 12.42 9.96
C GLY A 581 -17.48 13.62 10.69
N ASN A 582 -17.25 14.80 10.13
CA ASN A 582 -17.64 16.09 10.70
C ASN A 582 -19.15 16.41 10.57
N ALA A 583 -20.01 15.42 10.33
CA ALA A 583 -21.45 15.64 10.18
C ALA A 583 -22.09 16.20 11.48
N PRO A 584 -23.04 17.15 11.40
CA PRO A 584 -23.76 17.65 12.56
C PRO A 584 -24.50 16.54 13.32
N ALA A 585 -24.67 16.68 14.64
CA ALA A 585 -25.38 15.71 15.46
C ALA A 585 -26.80 15.39 14.95
N LYS A 586 -27.52 16.38 14.41
CA LYS A 586 -28.83 16.19 13.76
C LYS A 586 -28.78 15.22 12.58
N VAL A 587 -27.73 15.29 11.76
CA VAL A 587 -27.53 14.41 10.60
C VAL A 587 -27.22 12.99 11.08
N LYS A 588 -26.30 12.84 12.05
CA LYS A 588 -25.99 11.53 12.62
C LYS A 588 -27.22 10.88 13.26
N GLY A 589 -28.03 11.67 13.99
CA GLY A 589 -29.31 11.25 14.55
C GLY A 589 -30.33 10.80 13.48
N ALA A 590 -30.39 11.48 12.33
CA ALA A 590 -31.24 11.06 11.20
C ALA A 590 -30.82 9.69 10.63
N LEU A 591 -29.52 9.41 10.52
CA LEU A 591 -29.04 8.08 10.14
C LEU A 591 -29.40 7.00 11.18
N PHE A 592 -29.25 7.29 12.48
CA PHE A 592 -29.68 6.37 13.54
C PHE A 592 -31.18 6.08 13.48
N ALA A 593 -32.01 7.08 13.19
CA ALA A 593 -33.46 6.92 13.01
C ALA A 593 -33.80 6.07 11.77
N ALA A 594 -33.15 6.31 10.63
CA ALA A 594 -33.37 5.53 9.40
C ALA A 594 -33.02 4.04 9.58
N LEU A 595 -31.99 3.74 10.38
CA LEU A 595 -31.56 2.36 10.67
C LEU A 595 -32.25 1.71 11.89
N ALA A 596 -33.07 2.45 12.64
CA ALA A 596 -33.60 2.02 13.94
C ALA A 596 -34.26 0.63 13.90
N ASP A 597 -35.04 0.34 12.86
CA ASP A 597 -35.72 -0.95 12.68
C ASP A 597 -34.91 -2.00 11.91
N HIS A 598 -33.69 -1.71 11.47
CA HIS A 598 -32.92 -2.56 10.54
C HIS A 598 -31.51 -2.95 11.01
N TRP A 599 -31.13 -2.62 12.25
CA TRP A 599 -29.82 -2.97 12.82
C TRP A 599 -29.54 -4.48 12.85
N ASP A 600 -30.57 -5.32 12.90
CA ASP A 600 -30.49 -6.77 12.74
C ASP A 600 -30.03 -7.19 11.34
N ALA A 601 -30.58 -6.58 10.29
CA ALA A 601 -30.20 -6.85 8.90
C ALA A 601 -28.73 -6.46 8.62
N VAL A 602 -28.31 -5.32 9.18
CA VAL A 602 -26.92 -4.84 9.09
C VAL A 602 -25.96 -5.76 9.86
N ALA A 603 -26.27 -6.13 11.11
CA ALA A 603 -25.43 -7.01 11.93
C ALA A 603 -25.26 -8.43 11.35
N CYS A 604 -26.17 -8.87 10.47
CA CYS A 604 -26.09 -10.18 9.80
C CYS A 604 -24.99 -10.30 8.73
N THR A 605 -24.23 -9.24 8.41
CA THR A 605 -23.04 -9.29 7.53
C THR A 605 -21.74 -8.96 8.25
N ALA A 606 -20.62 -9.50 7.76
CA ALA A 606 -19.31 -9.29 8.36
C ALA A 606 -18.93 -7.80 8.40
N SER A 607 -19.16 -7.07 7.30
CA SER A 607 -18.92 -5.63 7.20
C SER A 607 -19.89 -4.81 8.04
N GLY A 608 -21.19 -5.15 7.99
CA GLY A 608 -22.20 -4.45 8.78
C GLY A 608 -21.97 -4.59 10.28
N SER A 609 -21.38 -5.70 10.75
CA SER A 609 -21.00 -5.85 12.16
C SER A 609 -20.04 -4.75 12.66
N PHE A 610 -19.05 -4.34 11.86
CA PHE A 610 -18.14 -3.23 12.19
C PHE A 610 -18.85 -1.88 12.20
N LEU A 611 -19.79 -1.67 11.27
CA LEU A 611 -20.67 -0.50 11.28
C LEU A 611 -21.53 -0.46 12.56
N VAL A 612 -22.10 -1.59 13.01
CA VAL A 612 -22.88 -1.63 14.26
C VAL A 612 -21.99 -1.35 15.48
N GLU A 613 -20.76 -1.87 15.54
CA GLU A 613 -19.84 -1.53 16.63
C GLU A 613 -19.48 -0.04 16.64
N THR A 614 -19.22 0.55 15.48
CA THR A 614 -18.93 1.98 15.31
C THR A 614 -20.13 2.85 15.67
N ALA A 615 -21.31 2.47 15.20
CA ALA A 615 -22.57 3.14 15.52
C ALA A 615 -22.86 3.07 17.02
N TYR A 616 -22.77 1.90 17.65
CA TYR A 616 -22.99 1.73 19.09
C TYR A 616 -21.96 2.49 19.94
N ARG A 617 -20.69 2.56 19.52
CA ARG A 617 -19.65 3.37 20.18
C ARG A 617 -20.00 4.87 20.16
N LEU A 618 -20.49 5.37 19.04
CA LEU A 618 -20.76 6.81 18.80
C LEU A 618 -22.18 7.25 19.19
N ALA A 619 -23.07 6.30 19.44
CA ALA A 619 -24.46 6.53 19.80
C ALA A 619 -24.64 7.15 21.20
N ASP A 620 -25.67 7.98 21.31
CA ASP A 620 -26.24 8.37 22.60
C ASP A 620 -27.04 7.21 23.23
N LEU A 621 -27.57 7.41 24.44
CA LEU A 621 -28.27 6.34 25.14
C LEU A 621 -29.54 5.84 24.39
N PRO A 622 -30.42 6.69 23.84
CA PRO A 622 -31.55 6.24 23.02
C PRO A 622 -31.12 5.43 21.79
N ALA A 623 -30.10 5.86 21.03
CA ALA A 623 -29.63 5.12 19.87
C ALA A 623 -28.95 3.79 20.25
N LYS A 624 -28.19 3.75 21.36
CA LYS A 624 -27.66 2.49 21.92
C LYS A 624 -28.77 1.51 22.27
N GLU A 625 -29.87 2.00 22.84
CA GLU A 625 -31.03 1.20 23.22
C GLU A 625 -31.78 0.64 21.99
N ALA A 626 -31.98 1.46 20.95
CA ALA A 626 -32.55 1.01 19.69
C ALA A 626 -31.71 -0.10 19.03
N ILE A 627 -30.38 0.07 19.00
CA ILE A 627 -29.43 -0.94 18.48
C ILE A 627 -29.57 -2.25 19.27
N VAL A 628 -29.39 -2.22 20.61
CA VAL A 628 -29.40 -3.45 21.41
C VAL A 628 -30.76 -4.15 21.36
N THR A 629 -31.88 -3.40 21.26
CA THR A 629 -33.23 -3.97 21.15
C THR A 629 -33.38 -4.83 19.89
N ARG A 630 -32.98 -4.32 18.73
CA ARG A 630 -33.04 -5.11 17.48
C ARG A 630 -32.07 -6.28 17.51
N LEU A 631 -30.82 -6.09 17.99
CA LEU A 631 -29.83 -7.16 18.09
C LEU A 631 -30.28 -8.29 19.02
N ALA A 632 -30.85 -7.96 20.19
CA ALA A 632 -31.42 -8.94 21.12
C ALA A 632 -32.56 -9.75 20.48
N SER A 633 -33.46 -9.10 19.73
CA SER A 633 -34.53 -9.79 18.99
C SER A 633 -34.02 -10.72 17.88
N ALA A 634 -32.79 -10.51 17.40
CA ALA A 634 -32.16 -11.27 16.33
C ALA A 634 -31.07 -12.26 16.82
N THR A 635 -30.94 -12.49 18.13
CA THR A 635 -29.87 -13.28 18.77
C THR A 635 -29.56 -14.59 18.03
N LYS A 636 -30.56 -15.44 17.79
CA LYS A 636 -30.40 -16.74 17.10
C LYS A 636 -29.77 -16.63 15.70
N ALA A 637 -30.10 -15.58 14.94
CA ALA A 637 -29.55 -15.37 13.60
C ALA A 637 -28.10 -14.84 13.64
N LEU A 638 -27.76 -14.09 14.70
CA LEU A 638 -26.43 -13.54 14.93
C LEU A 638 -25.47 -14.59 15.52
N GLU A 639 -25.94 -15.48 16.38
CA GLU A 639 -25.15 -16.62 16.90
C GLU A 639 -24.75 -17.60 15.79
N ALA A 640 -25.55 -17.72 14.73
CA ALA A 640 -25.23 -18.46 13.51
C ALA A 640 -24.20 -17.73 12.59
N THR A 641 -23.36 -16.86 13.17
CA THR A 641 -22.31 -16.11 12.46
C THR A 641 -21.01 -16.11 13.26
N HIS A 642 -19.88 -15.96 12.59
CA HIS A 642 -18.57 -15.95 13.27
C HIS A 642 -18.35 -14.70 14.14
N TRP A 643 -18.98 -13.56 13.80
CA TRP A 643 -18.81 -12.27 14.49
C TRP A 643 -19.90 -11.97 15.52
N GLY A 644 -21.11 -12.48 15.32
CA GLY A 644 -22.30 -12.15 16.12
C GLY A 644 -22.17 -12.45 17.63
N PRO A 645 -21.61 -13.58 18.07
CA PRO A 645 -21.38 -13.83 19.51
C PRO A 645 -20.48 -12.78 20.18
N VAL A 646 -19.52 -12.20 19.44
CA VAL A 646 -18.66 -11.11 19.92
C VAL A 646 -19.43 -9.79 19.95
N LEU A 647 -20.20 -9.50 18.89
CA LEU A 647 -21.02 -8.29 18.78
C LEU A 647 -22.11 -8.23 19.88
N LEU A 648 -22.87 -9.32 20.07
CA LEU A 648 -23.91 -9.44 21.09
C LEU A 648 -23.36 -9.19 22.50
N ARG A 649 -22.15 -9.70 22.80
CA ARG A 649 -21.45 -9.46 24.06
C ARG A 649 -21.03 -7.99 24.20
N LYS A 650 -20.51 -7.36 23.15
CA LYS A 650 -20.09 -5.94 23.16
C LYS A 650 -21.25 -4.97 23.40
N VAL A 651 -22.43 -5.22 22.84
CA VAL A 651 -23.63 -4.39 23.07
C VAL A 651 -24.39 -4.75 24.35
N GLY A 652 -24.03 -5.86 25.00
CA GLY A 652 -24.69 -6.36 26.21
C GLY A 652 -26.09 -6.91 25.98
N ALA A 653 -26.35 -7.56 24.83
CA ALA A 653 -27.68 -8.01 24.42
C ALA A 653 -28.33 -9.00 25.42
N GLU A 654 -27.56 -9.91 26.00
CA GLU A 654 -28.03 -10.85 27.04
C GLU A 654 -28.47 -10.09 28.31
N ALA A 655 -27.65 -9.14 28.78
CA ALA A 655 -27.97 -8.32 29.94
C ALA A 655 -29.21 -7.45 29.70
N TYR A 656 -29.36 -6.90 28.49
CA TYR A 656 -30.56 -6.15 28.08
C TYR A 656 -31.80 -7.03 28.05
N THR A 657 -31.70 -8.26 27.53
CA THR A 657 -32.81 -9.23 27.47
C THR A 657 -33.27 -9.65 28.87
N ARG A 658 -32.34 -9.74 29.83
CA ARG A 658 -32.63 -10.10 31.23
C ARG A 658 -33.25 -8.95 32.03
N ASP A 659 -32.69 -7.75 31.91
CA ASP A 659 -33.14 -6.55 32.63
C ASP A 659 -32.80 -5.27 31.85
N PRO A 660 -33.74 -4.74 31.04
CA PRO A 660 -33.56 -3.50 30.30
C PRO A 660 -33.30 -2.29 31.20
N GLU A 661 -33.86 -2.23 32.41
CA GLU A 661 -33.65 -1.09 33.30
C GLU A 661 -32.24 -1.09 33.91
N GLN A 662 -31.77 -2.24 34.38
CA GLN A 662 -30.39 -2.39 34.84
C GLN A 662 -29.41 -2.05 33.72
N TRP A 663 -29.65 -2.54 32.50
CA TRP A 663 -28.84 -2.20 31.33
C TRP A 663 -28.85 -0.69 31.05
N ARG A 664 -30.01 -0.02 31.05
CA ARG A 664 -30.11 1.45 30.86
C ARG A 664 -29.30 2.21 31.92
N ARG A 665 -29.41 1.82 33.20
CA ARG A 665 -28.65 2.42 34.31
C ARG A 665 -27.14 2.25 34.12
N HIS A 666 -26.69 1.07 33.71
CA HIS A 666 -25.29 0.77 33.43
C HIS A 666 -24.76 1.56 32.23
N ALA A 667 -25.49 1.57 31.11
CA ALA A 667 -25.13 2.31 29.90
C ALA A 667 -25.09 3.82 30.12
N ALA A 668 -26.04 4.38 30.89
CA ALA A 668 -26.04 5.78 31.30
C ALA A 668 -24.83 6.14 32.19
N SER A 669 -24.47 5.26 33.13
CA SER A 669 -23.30 5.43 34.00
C SER A 669 -21.99 5.39 33.20
N ALA A 670 -21.86 4.43 32.27
CA ALA A 670 -20.71 4.33 31.38
C ALA A 670 -20.57 5.56 30.48
N SER A 671 -21.67 6.09 29.93
CA SER A 671 -21.66 7.33 29.14
C SER A 671 -21.21 8.54 29.96
N LYS A 672 -21.77 8.74 31.17
CA LYS A 672 -21.35 9.82 32.09
C LYS A 672 -19.87 9.72 32.45
N THR A 673 -19.37 8.50 32.64
CA THR A 673 -17.96 8.23 32.94
C THR A 673 -17.07 8.62 31.76
N LEU A 674 -17.43 8.22 30.53
CA LEU A 674 -16.75 8.63 29.30
C LEU A 674 -16.76 10.15 29.10
N ASP A 675 -17.90 10.82 29.33
CA ASP A 675 -18.01 12.29 29.23
C ASP A 675 -17.11 13.01 30.26
N GLN A 676 -16.96 12.45 31.47
CA GLN A 676 -16.04 12.97 32.48
C GLN A 676 -14.58 12.77 32.05
N PHE A 677 -14.20 11.58 31.55
CA PHE A 677 -12.86 11.35 31.00
C PHE A 677 -12.56 12.28 29.81
N ALA A 678 -13.50 12.47 28.89
CA ALA A 678 -13.35 13.37 27.75
C ALA A 678 -13.15 14.84 28.20
N LYS A 679 -13.86 15.30 29.23
CA LYS A 679 -13.68 16.64 29.80
C LYS A 679 -12.34 16.80 30.54
N LEU A 680 -11.85 15.75 31.20
CA LEU A 680 -10.61 15.77 31.96
C LEU A 680 -9.35 15.65 31.09
N PHE A 681 -9.43 14.96 29.94
CA PHE A 681 -8.25 14.60 29.12
C PHE A 681 -8.35 15.00 27.64
N GLY A 682 -9.52 15.40 27.13
CA GLY A 682 -9.74 15.73 25.72
C GLY A 682 -9.34 17.14 25.29
N SER A 683 -8.77 17.94 26.19
CA SER A 683 -8.29 19.30 25.87
C SER A 683 -6.85 19.28 25.35
N GLY A 684 -6.65 18.79 24.13
CA GLY A 684 -5.34 18.81 23.49
C GLY A 684 -5.27 18.20 22.09
N ASP A 685 -5.58 18.99 21.06
CA ASP A 685 -4.65 19.31 19.95
C ASP A 685 -5.23 20.41 19.03
N GLY A 686 -4.41 21.02 18.16
CA GLY A 686 -4.88 21.48 16.83
C GLY A 686 -4.89 22.99 16.52
N GLY A 687 -4.39 23.85 17.41
CA GLY A 687 -4.39 25.32 17.22
C GLY A 687 -3.23 25.89 16.37
N GLY A 688 -2.98 25.37 15.18
CA GLY A 688 -1.84 25.76 14.34
C GLY A 688 -2.04 27.09 13.58
N GLY A 689 -1.66 28.22 14.19
CA GLY A 689 -1.62 29.54 13.54
C GLY A 689 -0.40 30.35 13.96
N GLY A 690 0.58 30.51 13.05
CA GLY A 690 1.85 31.17 13.34
C GLY A 690 1.78 32.70 13.33
N GLY A 691 2.56 33.33 14.20
CA GLY A 691 2.77 34.78 14.24
C GLY A 691 3.88 35.13 15.24
N GLY A 692 5.12 35.25 14.78
CA GLY A 692 6.25 35.63 15.63
C GLY A 692 6.33 37.15 15.85
N GLY A 693 6.74 37.59 17.05
CA GLY A 693 6.91 39.02 17.32
C GLY A 693 7.19 39.39 18.78
N THR A 694 8.48 39.30 19.18
CA THR A 694 9.16 40.11 20.23
C THR A 694 8.62 40.13 21.67
N GLY A 695 9.53 40.06 22.65
CA GLY A 695 9.19 39.96 24.07
C GLY A 695 8.86 41.29 24.78
N GLY A 696 8.32 41.16 25.99
CA GLY A 696 8.09 42.24 26.94
C GLY A 696 7.50 41.70 28.25
N GLU A 697 8.13 41.99 29.38
CA GLU A 697 7.67 41.56 30.71
C GLU A 697 6.36 42.24 31.13
N PRO A 698 5.46 41.56 31.88
CA PRO A 698 4.27 42.19 32.43
C PRO A 698 4.59 42.96 33.73
N LYS A 699 4.42 44.29 33.72
CA LYS A 699 4.39 45.10 34.95
C LYS A 699 3.01 45.12 35.61
N ALA A 700 2.97 45.00 36.93
CA ALA A 700 1.77 45.17 37.75
C ALA A 700 1.45 46.66 38.02
N GLY A 701 0.17 47.02 38.24
CA GLY A 701 -0.19 48.45 38.44
C GLY A 701 -1.66 48.84 38.73
N LYS A 702 -2.29 48.26 39.77
CA LYS A 702 -3.32 48.85 40.68
C LYS A 702 -4.59 49.61 40.20
N ASP A 703 -5.73 49.11 40.70
CA ASP A 703 -6.81 49.79 41.46
C ASP A 703 -7.49 51.10 40.99
N LYS A 704 -8.83 51.09 40.87
CA LYS A 704 -9.75 51.62 41.93
C LYS A 704 -11.27 51.46 41.67
N LYS A 705 -11.89 50.66 42.55
CA LYS A 705 -13.09 50.91 43.40
C LYS A 705 -14.43 51.40 42.81
N ALA A 706 -15.50 50.70 43.22
CA ALA A 706 -16.92 50.91 42.90
C ALA A 706 -17.65 51.99 43.74
N LYS A 707 -18.92 52.30 43.38
CA LYS A 707 -20.17 51.87 44.10
C LYS A 707 -21.36 52.84 43.92
N LYS A 708 -22.60 52.33 43.84
CA LYS A 708 -23.89 52.81 44.46
C LYS A 708 -25.14 52.42 43.61
N ALA A 709 -26.36 52.20 44.12
CA ALA A 709 -26.89 51.41 45.26
C ALA A 709 -28.45 51.45 45.27
N GLY A 710 -29.10 50.47 45.92
CA GLY A 710 -30.50 50.53 46.41
C GLY A 710 -31.46 49.49 45.78
N LYS A 711 -32.64 49.17 46.34
CA LYS A 711 -33.15 49.32 47.72
C LYS A 711 -34.47 48.49 47.88
N ASP A 712 -34.95 47.95 49.01
CA ASP A 712 -34.47 47.08 50.12
C ASP A 712 -35.77 46.45 50.73
N LYS A 713 -35.81 45.20 51.23
CA LYS A 713 -36.79 44.77 52.28
C LYS A 713 -36.48 43.42 52.99
N GLU A 714 -36.85 43.37 54.27
CA GLU A 714 -36.62 42.28 55.24
C GLU A 714 -37.88 41.42 55.51
N GLU A 715 -37.66 40.32 56.27
CA GLU A 715 -38.52 39.50 57.15
C GLU A 715 -38.49 37.99 56.80
N ALA A 716 -38.58 37.01 57.72
CA ALA A 716 -38.23 36.88 59.15
C ALA A 716 -38.35 35.38 59.57
N GLY A 717 -37.72 34.94 60.67
CA GLY A 717 -37.88 33.60 61.29
C GLY A 717 -36.74 32.60 60.97
N SER A 718 -35.91 32.16 61.93
CA SER A 718 -36.15 31.18 63.02
C SER A 718 -36.32 29.72 62.50
N ARG A 719 -35.69 28.67 63.04
CA ARG A 719 -35.20 28.44 64.41
C ARG A 719 -34.33 27.15 64.47
N GLU A 720 -33.38 27.05 65.43
CA GLU A 720 -32.75 25.85 66.09
C GLU A 720 -32.41 24.56 65.27
N GLY A 721 -31.42 23.71 65.61
CA GLY A 721 -30.52 23.61 66.77
C GLY A 721 -30.01 22.16 66.93
N GLU A 722 -28.98 21.92 67.78
CA GLU A 722 -28.27 20.63 68.07
C GLU A 722 -27.11 20.28 67.09
N GLY A 723 -25.85 20.02 67.49
CA GLY A 723 -25.22 19.73 68.80
C GLY A 723 -24.82 18.23 68.86
N GLN A 724 -23.60 17.75 69.10
CA GLN A 724 -22.43 18.12 69.96
C GLN A 724 -21.11 17.76 69.20
N GLY A 725 -19.84 18.05 69.55
CA GLY A 725 -19.14 18.24 70.84
C GLY A 725 -18.62 16.89 71.40
N ALA A 726 -17.35 16.64 71.79
CA ALA A 726 -16.09 17.41 71.80
C ALA A 726 -14.84 16.46 71.91
N ALA A 727 -13.66 17.08 72.07
CA ALA A 727 -12.32 16.70 72.62
C ALA A 727 -12.24 15.52 73.65
N GLU A 728 -11.10 14.97 74.11
CA GLU A 728 -9.63 15.20 73.95
C GLU A 728 -8.79 13.98 74.48
N GLU A 729 -7.46 14.00 74.29
CA GLU A 729 -6.37 13.31 75.05
C GLU A 729 -6.18 11.76 75.15
N GLY A 730 -4.89 11.34 75.18
CA GLY A 730 -4.33 10.02 75.58
C GLY A 730 -4.28 8.91 74.50
N GLY A 731 -3.24 8.07 74.34
CA GLY A 731 -1.92 8.00 74.99
C GLY A 731 -1.40 6.55 75.18
N GLU A 732 -0.79 5.96 74.13
CA GLU A 732 -0.01 4.67 74.12
C GLU A 732 -0.78 3.37 74.54
N GLU A 733 -0.54 2.15 74.03
CA GLU A 733 0.44 1.56 73.10
C GLU A 733 -0.13 0.31 72.34
N GLU A 734 0.57 -0.14 71.29
CA GLU A 734 0.49 -1.42 70.53
C GLU A 734 -0.86 -1.99 69.96
N GLY A 735 -0.89 -2.33 68.64
CA GLY A 735 -2.06 -2.99 68.05
C GLY A 735 -2.19 -3.20 66.52
N GLY A 736 -1.11 -3.40 65.76
CA GLY A 736 -1.12 -4.17 64.49
C GLY A 736 -2.01 -3.77 63.26
N ALA A 737 -1.31 -3.36 62.19
CA ALA A 737 -1.53 -3.73 60.77
C ALA A 737 -2.30 -2.82 59.77
N ALA A 738 -1.75 -2.84 58.53
CA ALA A 738 -2.38 -2.54 57.23
C ALA A 738 -2.69 -1.09 56.81
N SER A 739 -1.77 -0.16 57.07
CA SER A 739 -1.50 0.91 56.09
C SER A 739 -0.60 0.40 54.96
N ARG A 740 -0.74 0.96 53.74
CA ARG A 740 0.33 1.74 53.06
C ARG A 740 0.28 1.66 51.53
N ARG A 741 -0.30 2.70 50.91
CA ARG A 741 0.20 3.22 49.64
C ARG A 741 1.58 3.87 49.85
N GLU A 742 2.33 4.01 48.76
CA GLU A 742 3.57 4.82 48.64
C GLU A 742 4.88 4.16 49.13
N ARG A 743 5.73 3.71 48.18
CA ARG A 743 6.80 4.56 47.62
C ARG A 743 7.63 3.98 46.46
N LYS A 744 7.83 4.86 45.46
CA LYS A 744 9.06 5.17 44.70
C LYS A 744 9.60 4.26 43.56
N ARG A 745 10.21 4.97 42.60
CA ARG A 745 10.97 4.52 41.41
C ARG A 745 12.42 4.13 41.76
N ALA A 746 12.94 3.19 40.96
CA ALA A 746 14.36 2.92 40.66
C ALA A 746 15.21 2.35 41.82
N LYS A 747 16.25 1.52 41.59
CA LYS A 747 16.98 1.20 40.35
C LYS A 747 17.69 -0.17 40.47
N LYS A 748 17.78 -0.91 39.35
CA LYS A 748 18.80 -1.92 39.01
C LYS A 748 18.98 -3.20 39.85
N GLU A 749 19.38 -4.21 39.08
CA GLU A 749 20.20 -5.38 39.41
C GLU A 749 19.59 -6.64 40.07
N LYS A 750 19.78 -7.72 39.30
CA LYS A 750 20.21 -9.07 39.70
C LYS A 750 19.29 -9.92 40.59
N LYS A 751 18.84 -10.98 39.89
CA LYS A 751 19.27 -12.36 40.15
C LYS A 751 18.60 -13.06 41.33
N ALA A 752 17.51 -13.75 40.97
CA ALA A 752 17.36 -15.20 41.07
C ALA A 752 17.80 -15.92 42.37
N LYS A 753 16.84 -16.75 42.83
CA LYS A 753 17.02 -18.10 43.38
C LYS A 753 17.20 -18.26 44.90
N ALA A 754 16.10 -18.68 45.55
CA ALA A 754 15.98 -19.81 46.50
C ALA A 754 14.53 -19.82 47.04
N GLY A 755 13.85 -20.94 47.34
CA GLY A 755 14.07 -22.38 47.17
C GLY A 755 12.69 -23.08 47.33
N GLY A 756 12.51 -24.40 47.51
CA GLY A 756 13.36 -25.59 47.35
C GLY A 756 12.67 -26.61 46.42
N ASP A 757 12.92 -27.92 46.43
CA ASP A 757 13.54 -28.76 47.47
C ASP A 757 13.99 -30.14 46.91
N ALA A 758 14.83 -30.89 47.65
CA ALA A 758 15.16 -32.34 47.53
C ALA A 758 15.72 -32.94 46.19
N ALA A 759 16.58 -33.98 46.14
CA ALA A 759 17.47 -34.66 47.12
C ALA A 759 18.49 -35.62 46.42
N ALA A 760 19.63 -35.92 47.09
CA ALA A 760 20.57 -37.06 46.91
C ALA A 760 21.30 -37.27 45.54
N ALA A 761 22.40 -38.07 45.40
CA ALA A 761 23.62 -38.35 46.22
C ALA A 761 24.63 -39.20 45.35
N GLU A 762 25.88 -39.39 45.82
CA GLU A 762 27.07 -40.10 45.22
C GLU A 762 28.03 -39.23 44.37
N GLU A 763 29.32 -39.02 44.74
CA GLU A 763 30.53 -39.89 44.64
C GLU A 763 30.96 -40.22 43.19
N GLY A 764 32.22 -40.11 42.74
CA GLY A 764 33.50 -39.53 43.23
C GLY A 764 34.26 -38.92 42.02
N GLY A 765 35.42 -38.27 42.07
CA GLY A 765 36.66 -38.57 42.81
C GLY A 765 37.78 -39.00 41.83
N GLY A 766 38.66 -38.08 41.38
CA GLY A 766 39.78 -38.46 40.48
C GLY A 766 40.70 -37.30 40.05
N ARG A 767 41.99 -37.38 40.42
CA ARG A 767 43.09 -36.48 39.98
C ARG A 767 43.94 -37.14 38.88
N GLY A 768 44.63 -36.34 38.07
CA GLY A 768 45.76 -36.81 37.24
C GLY A 768 46.53 -35.66 36.58
N ALA A 769 47.87 -35.68 36.62
CA ALA A 769 48.73 -34.65 36.02
C ALA A 769 50.09 -35.23 35.56
N ALA A 770 50.57 -34.81 34.38
CA ALA A 770 51.94 -34.85 33.83
C ALA A 770 51.87 -34.12 32.44
N ALA A 771 52.81 -33.31 31.91
CA ALA A 771 54.29 -33.35 31.84
C ALA A 771 54.82 -34.50 30.94
N VAL A 772 55.79 -34.36 30.02
CA VAL A 772 56.64 -33.27 29.47
C VAL A 772 57.14 -33.74 28.06
N GLU A 773 58.15 -33.11 27.43
CA GLU A 773 58.87 -33.42 26.16
C GLU A 773 58.26 -32.71 24.92
N ALA A 774 58.87 -31.82 24.12
CA ALA A 774 60.23 -31.27 23.86
C ALA A 774 60.82 -31.64 22.47
N GLU A 775 61.58 -30.68 21.89
CA GLU A 775 62.24 -30.55 20.55
C GLU A 775 61.59 -29.39 19.75
N ASP A 776 62.11 -28.15 19.72
CA ASP A 776 63.44 -27.58 19.37
C ASP A 776 63.71 -27.44 17.85
N GLY A 777 64.28 -26.30 17.46
CA GLY A 777 64.49 -25.90 16.05
C GLY A 777 64.38 -24.39 15.80
N GLY A 778 65.40 -23.62 16.21
CA GLY A 778 65.60 -22.22 15.77
C GLY A 778 65.92 -22.11 14.25
N GLU A 779 66.07 -20.94 13.64
CA GLU A 779 66.69 -19.71 14.17
C GLU A 779 66.11 -18.39 13.58
N ARG A 780 66.14 -17.34 14.42
CA ARG A 780 66.70 -15.97 14.23
C ARG A 780 66.59 -15.26 12.86
N GLY A 781 66.36 -13.94 12.81
CA GLY A 781 66.11 -12.99 13.89
C GLY A 781 66.41 -11.52 13.51
N GLU A 782 65.79 -10.60 14.25
CA GLU A 782 66.17 -9.19 14.47
C GLU A 782 66.26 -8.23 13.25
N GLY A 783 65.91 -6.93 13.36
CA GLY A 783 65.67 -6.16 14.58
C GLY A 783 64.95 -4.82 14.40
N GLU A 784 65.21 -3.92 15.34
CA GLU A 784 64.25 -2.95 15.89
C GLU A 784 64.25 -1.53 15.28
N ARG A 785 63.16 -0.80 15.59
CA ARG A 785 63.09 0.65 15.94
C ARG A 785 63.11 1.78 14.88
N ALA A 786 61.90 2.31 14.70
CA ALA A 786 61.42 3.57 15.32
C ALA A 786 61.73 4.98 14.74
N LYS A 787 60.63 5.75 14.68
CA LYS A 787 60.47 7.20 14.99
C LYS A 787 60.82 8.29 13.95
N ALA A 788 59.74 8.94 13.54
CA ALA A 788 59.46 10.39 13.74
C ALA A 788 59.77 11.42 12.62
N ALA A 789 58.66 11.81 11.97
CA ALA A 789 58.06 13.17 12.03
C ALA A 789 58.54 14.33 11.13
N ARG A 790 57.52 14.88 10.42
CA ARG A 790 57.17 16.30 10.23
C ARG A 790 57.86 17.18 9.15
N LYS A 791 56.96 17.65 8.26
CA LYS A 791 56.58 19.06 7.95
C LYS A 791 57.01 19.70 6.61
N ASP A 792 56.01 20.36 5.99
CA ASP A 792 56.00 21.67 5.30
C ASP A 792 57.19 22.02 4.36
N LYS A 793 57.01 22.44 3.09
CA LYS A 793 56.33 23.68 2.68
C LYS A 793 56.38 23.93 1.14
N ARG A 794 55.29 24.49 0.59
CA ARG A 794 55.23 25.63 -0.38
C ARG A 794 56.07 25.72 -1.70
N LYS A 795 55.33 25.76 -2.82
CA LYS A 795 55.03 26.96 -3.69
C LYS A 795 55.92 27.30 -4.93
N ALA A 796 55.22 27.45 -6.07
CA ALA A 796 55.34 28.44 -7.18
C ALA A 796 56.17 28.17 -8.46
N ALA A 797 55.54 28.55 -9.59
CA ALA A 797 56.07 29.09 -10.86
C ALA A 797 56.90 28.15 -11.79
N ALA A 798 57.05 28.42 -13.10
CA ALA A 798 56.25 29.10 -14.16
C ALA A 798 56.99 28.91 -15.52
N GLU A 799 56.31 29.10 -16.67
CA GLU A 799 56.90 29.22 -18.04
C GLU A 799 57.61 27.94 -18.58
N GLY A 800 57.79 27.69 -19.89
CA GLY A 800 57.36 28.36 -21.14
C GLY A 800 58.04 27.70 -22.37
N SER A 801 57.65 28.09 -23.61
CA SER A 801 58.08 27.56 -24.94
C SER A 801 57.52 26.16 -25.34
N GLU A 802 57.33 25.81 -26.62
CA GLU A 802 57.69 26.48 -27.90
C GLU A 802 56.74 26.07 -29.05
N ALA A 803 56.68 26.86 -30.12
CA ALA A 803 55.98 26.56 -31.37
C ALA A 803 56.84 27.01 -32.57
N PRO A 804 56.56 26.53 -33.80
CA PRO A 804 56.50 27.50 -34.90
C PRO A 804 55.45 27.21 -36.00
N ASN A 805 54.83 28.30 -36.50
CA ASN A 805 54.48 28.71 -37.89
C ASN A 805 54.04 27.66 -38.96
N VAL A 806 53.18 27.99 -39.93
CA VAL A 806 53.21 29.17 -40.84
C VAL A 806 51.82 29.58 -41.40
N ASP A 807 51.54 30.91 -41.39
CA ASP A 807 51.04 31.77 -42.50
C ASP A 807 49.75 31.43 -43.32
N VAL A 808 48.96 32.38 -43.88
CA VAL A 808 49.17 33.83 -44.14
C VAL A 808 47.84 34.64 -44.28
N GLU A 809 47.93 35.97 -44.09
CA GLU A 809 47.04 37.09 -44.50
C GLU A 809 45.56 37.27 -44.02
N GLY A 810 45.21 38.55 -43.78
CA GLY A 810 43.84 39.06 -43.49
C GLY A 810 43.36 40.00 -44.63
N PRO A 811 42.84 41.22 -44.37
CA PRO A 811 42.40 41.85 -43.11
C PRO A 811 41.07 42.68 -43.22
N VAL A 812 40.79 43.57 -42.22
CA VAL A 812 40.09 44.88 -42.33
C VAL A 812 38.65 45.09 -41.75
N LYS A 813 38.64 45.73 -40.56
CA LYS A 813 37.74 46.81 -40.01
C LYS A 813 36.28 46.57 -39.50
N LYS A 814 36.10 47.18 -38.30
CA LYS A 814 34.91 47.68 -37.54
C LYS A 814 34.06 48.70 -38.36
N PRO A 815 32.85 49.21 -37.95
CA PRO A 815 32.41 49.42 -36.55
C PRO A 815 30.88 49.43 -36.16
N LYS A 816 30.70 49.57 -34.83
CA LYS A 816 29.57 49.97 -33.96
C LYS A 816 28.30 50.68 -34.53
N LYS A 817 27.21 50.44 -33.77
CA LYS A 817 26.05 51.31 -33.40
C LYS A 817 24.94 51.57 -34.44
N ALA A 818 23.70 51.24 -34.06
CA ALA A 818 22.61 52.21 -33.84
C ALA A 818 21.45 51.60 -33.02
N LYS A 819 20.63 52.47 -32.40
CA LYS A 819 19.43 52.17 -31.60
C LYS A 819 18.28 53.02 -32.16
N LYS A 820 17.08 52.48 -32.38
CA LYS A 820 15.87 53.31 -32.41
C LYS A 820 14.57 52.54 -32.17
N ASP A 821 13.68 53.20 -31.45
CA ASP A 821 12.38 52.74 -30.97
C ASP A 821 11.25 52.99 -31.97
N GLY A 822 10.11 52.30 -31.78
CA GLY A 822 8.80 52.69 -32.31
C GLY A 822 7.90 51.52 -32.72
N LYS A 823 6.61 51.40 -32.40
CA LYS A 823 5.71 51.85 -31.32
C LYS A 823 4.27 51.56 -31.81
N ALA A 824 3.51 50.80 -31.01
CA ALA A 824 2.03 50.74 -30.96
C ALA A 824 1.20 50.18 -32.13
N GLY A 825 0.18 49.40 -31.76
CA GLY A 825 -0.95 48.98 -32.59
C GLY A 825 -1.90 48.05 -31.82
N LYS A 826 -3.00 48.57 -31.27
CA LYS A 826 -4.03 47.78 -30.54
C LYS A 826 -5.13 47.29 -31.50
N GLY A 827 -5.34 45.98 -31.55
CA GLY A 827 -6.64 45.24 -31.55
C GLY A 827 -7.71 45.57 -32.61
N PRO A 828 -8.98 45.14 -32.42
CA PRO A 828 -9.45 43.94 -31.69
C PRO A 828 -10.51 43.10 -32.47
N GLY A 829 -10.91 41.93 -31.93
CA GLY A 829 -12.12 41.18 -32.33
C GLY A 829 -11.94 40.32 -33.59
N THR A 830 -12.26 39.02 -33.59
CA THR A 830 -13.49 38.35 -33.12
C THR A 830 -13.23 37.10 -32.31
#